data_AF-A0ABD0SI99-F1
#
_entry.id   AF-A0ABD0SI99-F1
#
_cell.length_a   1.000
_cell.length_b   1.000
_cell.length_c   1.000
_cell.angle_alpha   90.00
_cell.angle_beta   90.00
_cell.angle_gamma   90.00
#
_symmetry.space_group_name_H-M   'P 1'
#
loop_
_entity.id
_entity.type
_entity.pdbx_description
1 polymer ?
#
loop_
_entity_poly.entity_id
_entity_poly.type
_entity_poly.pdbx_seq_one_letter_code
_entity_poly.pdbx_strand_id
1 'polypeptide(L)'
;MSENIEKLKQTDAGWNRSGDGIQTVNRLEEAKHVGKNFCNVFFKCENLQNTGSFKARGACNVLSCMSPTEKSKGCTISGGRNYLFAMTYYGFKQSVPMNVVVPKDCPLAEKHRYKENFAIVKVYGNDINDASLHALSYCNEIGSNYIHGTDRLDLIAGYGTIGLELLMQLDKVDAVICPVGSGGLVASIVLAVKSIKPNCLVYGVECTAAPTMTKALQEKKPVMIQMSHTIADSLSKIIASTNAFNINRGYLDKMIIVDEIWISRAMINLMEREKMMVEGAAACPVAAILAGKVPELRGKNVVCILSGGNINVNRLASVVDRGMAAEGRLVKFVASLPDAPGAMAKLLNKVTDSGADVKSFVPERAWMRRDVYTVCEDTDSGGAHILSFTEIKQAAERIEGGIIHTPLCEAKLSKFMDYNIYLKCENLQYTGSCAERGIRNALLAAGQEGSARGVIVPSNGNMAMAAAYHGGILGVPVTVVLPDRTPPAQAQRCAELGADVVLVGANCDDALTYAKKVHHDSRQILLSSDDPLVMAGLGTVGIEIVTQLPELDAVIVPVASGALLASVLVACKKLKCSCLVYGAECARVPKMMKALQAGRPVSVPVMPNLADGLSVSIAGSNAFATLKGRLDRMLVVDEAYVARAIISVLERERLVADGAGVCAIAAVMQGLVPELRGKRAVCLISGGNIDSGRLSRTIQRGLGAMGRLVRFAVAVPDHRGGLEQLAKTIAEENAMLKSLVTEQMWVHSNVGTTWANVVVETANDEHATSFKDRVRELYPSARFAVVDLDEKHKITSQ
;
A
#
# COMPACT_ATOMS: atom_id res chain seq x y z
N MET A 1 -26.70 28.88 -11.34
CA MET A 1 -25.49 28.13 -10.91
C MET A 1 -25.86 26.97 -10.01
N SER A 2 -26.63 27.20 -8.93
CA SER A 2 -27.34 26.16 -8.14
C SER A 2 -28.22 25.27 -9.02
N GLU A 3 -29.01 25.87 -9.91
CA GLU A 3 -29.95 25.14 -10.79
C GLU A 3 -29.29 24.12 -11.75
N ASN A 4 -28.04 24.35 -12.19
CA ASN A 4 -27.32 23.40 -13.06
C ASN A 4 -26.76 22.21 -12.27
N ILE A 5 -26.31 22.43 -11.03
CA ILE A 5 -25.87 21.37 -10.12
C ILE A 5 -27.08 20.54 -9.66
N GLU A 6 -28.21 21.19 -9.44
CA GLU A 6 -29.47 20.54 -9.06
C GLU A 6 -30.06 19.72 -10.22
N LYS A 7 -29.99 20.22 -11.47
CA LYS A 7 -30.31 19.43 -12.69
C LYS A 7 -29.37 18.25 -12.90
N LEU A 8 -28.07 18.39 -12.56
CA LEU A 8 -27.09 17.30 -12.56
C LEU A 8 -27.41 16.25 -11.48
N LYS A 9 -27.79 16.67 -10.27
CA LYS A 9 -28.24 15.79 -9.18
C LYS A 9 -29.60 15.13 -9.45
N GLN A 10 -30.46 15.74 -10.27
CA GLN A 10 -31.75 15.15 -10.70
C GLN A 10 -31.60 14.17 -11.87
N THR A 11 -30.55 14.31 -12.71
CA THR A 11 -30.25 13.38 -13.80
C THR A 11 -29.51 12.11 -13.34
N ASP A 12 -29.21 11.98 -12.06
CA ASP A 12 -28.59 10.81 -11.41
C ASP A 12 -29.38 9.51 -11.65
N ALA A 13 -30.69 9.60 -11.87
CA ALA A 13 -31.53 8.47 -12.27
C ALA A 13 -31.23 7.92 -13.69
N GLY A 14 -30.57 8.70 -14.56
CA GLY A 14 -30.22 8.33 -15.94
C GLY A 14 -28.77 7.86 -16.12
N TRP A 15 -27.83 8.37 -15.32
CA TRP A 15 -26.40 8.00 -15.36
C TRP A 15 -26.15 6.63 -14.70
N ASN A 16 -27.07 6.19 -13.84
CA ASN A 16 -27.12 4.86 -13.22
C ASN A 16 -27.40 3.68 -14.20
N ARG A 17 -27.50 3.92 -15.52
CA ARG A 17 -27.73 2.84 -16.50
C ARG A 17 -26.49 2.01 -16.86
N SER A 18 -25.29 2.38 -16.41
CA SER A 18 -24.11 1.54 -16.63
C SER A 18 -23.93 0.54 -15.48
N GLY A 19 -24.66 -0.57 -15.55
CA GLY A 19 -24.36 -1.81 -14.80
C GLY A 19 -22.96 -2.41 -15.11
N ASP A 20 -22.15 -1.71 -15.90
CA ASP A 20 -20.86 -2.15 -16.46
C ASP A 20 -19.67 -1.92 -15.53
N GLY A 21 -19.91 -1.64 -14.24
CA GLY A 21 -18.97 -1.57 -13.12
C GLY A 21 -17.59 -0.94 -13.39
N ILE A 22 -17.63 0.30 -13.86
CA ILE A 22 -16.81 1.35 -13.24
C ILE A 22 -17.25 1.44 -11.77
N GLN A 23 -16.34 1.72 -10.84
CA GLN A 23 -16.74 2.13 -9.49
C GLN A 23 -17.45 3.49 -9.65
N THR A 24 -18.78 3.48 -9.72
CA THR A 24 -19.62 4.48 -10.40
C THR A 24 -19.52 5.89 -9.85
N VAL A 25 -18.97 6.06 -8.64
CA VAL A 25 -18.51 7.33 -8.10
C VAL A 25 -17.21 7.08 -7.34
N ASN A 26 -16.09 7.56 -7.88
CA ASN A 26 -14.81 7.42 -7.19
C ASN A 26 -14.75 8.35 -5.98
N ARG A 27 -14.14 7.85 -4.90
CA ARG A 27 -14.06 8.56 -3.63
C ARG A 27 -13.30 9.88 -3.76
N LEU A 28 -13.93 10.96 -3.28
CA LEU A 28 -13.27 12.21 -2.95
C LEU A 28 -12.90 12.13 -1.46
N GLU A 29 -11.62 12.16 -1.16
CA GLU A 29 -11.09 12.03 0.20
C GLU A 29 -10.53 13.36 0.66
N GLU A 30 -10.90 13.82 1.85
CA GLU A 30 -10.18 14.93 2.46
C GLU A 30 -8.77 14.48 2.87
N ALA A 31 -7.76 15.26 2.51
CA ALA A 31 -6.39 15.00 2.91
C ALA A 31 -6.23 15.26 4.40
N LYS A 32 -5.72 14.28 5.13
CA LYS A 32 -5.60 14.38 6.60
C LYS A 32 -4.38 15.19 7.03
N HIS A 33 -3.36 15.19 6.19
CA HIS A 33 -2.04 15.74 6.49
C HIS A 33 -1.52 16.66 5.39
N VAL A 34 -1.76 16.34 4.11
CA VAL A 34 -1.29 17.19 3.00
C VAL A 34 -2.05 18.52 2.99
N GLY A 35 -1.30 19.63 2.89
CA GLY A 35 -1.87 20.98 2.86
C GLY A 35 -2.31 21.53 4.22
N LYS A 36 -2.26 20.71 5.29
CA LYS A 36 -2.56 21.15 6.67
C LYS A 36 -1.76 22.41 7.02
N ASN A 37 -2.43 23.45 7.49
CA ASN A 37 -1.93 24.81 7.76
C ASN A 37 -1.67 25.72 6.54
N PHE A 38 -1.98 25.26 5.32
CA PHE A 38 -1.85 26.05 4.10
C PHE A 38 -3.16 26.14 3.31
N CYS A 39 -3.76 25.02 2.92
CA CYS A 39 -5.04 24.96 2.20
C CYS A 39 -5.80 23.66 2.51
N ASN A 40 -7.11 23.63 2.25
CA ASN A 40 -7.91 22.43 2.43
C ASN A 40 -7.77 21.55 1.19
N VAL A 41 -7.07 20.42 1.31
CA VAL A 41 -6.78 19.55 0.17
C VAL A 41 -7.75 18.38 0.15
N PHE A 42 -8.28 18.08 -1.02
CA PHE A 42 -9.09 16.89 -1.29
C PHE A 42 -8.44 16.07 -2.41
N PHE A 43 -8.48 14.75 -2.30
CA PHE A 43 -7.96 13.82 -3.29
C PHE A 43 -9.09 13.20 -4.08
N LYS A 44 -9.08 13.37 -5.40
CA LYS A 44 -9.92 12.58 -6.31
C LYS A 44 -9.16 11.30 -6.66
N CYS A 45 -9.54 10.20 -6.02
CA CYS A 45 -8.75 8.97 -5.94
C CYS A 45 -8.91 8.04 -7.15
N GLU A 46 -8.48 8.49 -8.34
CA GLU A 46 -8.55 7.68 -9.58
C GLU A 46 -7.57 6.49 -9.58
N ASN A 47 -6.57 6.50 -8.70
CA ASN A 47 -5.70 5.34 -8.41
C ASN A 47 -6.48 4.14 -7.85
N LEU A 48 -7.65 4.35 -7.22
CA LEU A 48 -8.48 3.30 -6.64
C LEU A 48 -9.41 2.62 -7.66
N GLN A 49 -9.44 3.07 -8.92
CA GLN A 49 -10.20 2.37 -9.98
C GLN A 49 -9.81 0.89 -10.10
N ASN A 50 -10.71 0.09 -10.68
CA ASN A 50 -10.45 -1.34 -10.95
C ASN A 50 -9.17 -1.56 -11.77
N THR A 51 -8.88 -0.63 -12.70
CA THR A 51 -7.69 -0.70 -13.55
C THR A 51 -6.49 0.06 -12.94
N GLY A 52 -6.65 0.62 -11.73
CA GLY A 52 -5.63 1.38 -11.01
C GLY A 52 -5.31 2.76 -11.57
N SER A 53 -6.14 3.30 -12.47
CA SER A 53 -5.99 4.67 -12.99
C SER A 53 -7.25 5.21 -13.66
N PHE A 54 -7.26 6.53 -13.91
CA PHE A 54 -8.33 7.26 -14.59
C PHE A 54 -8.64 6.76 -16.01
N LYS A 55 -7.71 6.03 -16.64
CA LYS A 55 -7.86 5.49 -18.01
C LYS A 55 -9.08 4.58 -18.15
N ALA A 56 -9.55 4.00 -17.04
CA ALA A 56 -10.82 3.29 -16.94
C ALA A 56 -11.98 4.03 -17.59
N ARG A 57 -12.10 5.33 -17.33
CA ARG A 57 -13.27 6.13 -17.73
C ARG A 57 -13.34 6.33 -19.23
N GLY A 58 -12.20 6.67 -19.84
CA GLY A 58 -12.11 6.79 -21.29
C GLY A 58 -12.37 5.44 -21.96
N ALA A 59 -11.73 4.37 -21.48
CA ALA A 59 -11.91 3.02 -22.04
C ALA A 59 -13.37 2.57 -22.01
N CYS A 60 -14.04 2.73 -20.85
CA CYS A 60 -15.44 2.37 -20.71
C CYS A 60 -16.34 3.25 -21.58
N ASN A 61 -16.10 4.57 -21.67
CA ASN A 61 -16.89 5.45 -22.52
C ASN A 61 -16.79 5.04 -24.01
N VAL A 62 -15.58 4.81 -24.50
CA VAL A 62 -15.34 4.40 -25.88
C VAL A 62 -16.06 3.09 -26.20
N LEU A 63 -15.87 2.06 -25.36
CA LEU A 63 -16.46 0.74 -25.59
C LEU A 63 -17.99 0.76 -25.46
N SER A 64 -18.54 1.59 -24.57
CA SER A 64 -20.00 1.69 -24.38
C SER A 64 -20.69 2.42 -25.53
N CYS A 65 -19.99 3.34 -26.18
CA CYS A 65 -20.50 4.06 -27.36
C CYS A 65 -20.40 3.26 -28.67
N MET A 66 -19.74 2.09 -28.68
CA MET A 66 -19.64 1.24 -29.86
C MET A 66 -20.96 0.54 -30.18
N SER A 67 -21.29 0.50 -31.46
CA SER A 67 -22.38 -0.30 -31.99
C SER A 67 -22.09 -1.81 -31.82
N PRO A 68 -23.12 -2.67 -31.78
CA PRO A 68 -22.94 -4.13 -31.70
C PRO A 68 -22.06 -4.69 -32.84
N THR A 69 -22.15 -4.10 -34.04
CA THR A 69 -21.32 -4.47 -35.19
C THR A 69 -19.85 -4.11 -34.97
N GLU A 70 -19.55 -2.93 -34.42
CA GLU A 70 -18.18 -2.55 -34.05
C GLU A 70 -17.62 -3.45 -32.94
N LYS A 71 -18.42 -3.76 -31.91
CA LYS A 71 -18.01 -4.68 -30.84
C LYS A 71 -17.66 -6.06 -31.38
N SER A 72 -18.45 -6.58 -32.33
CA SER A 72 -18.21 -7.90 -32.94
C SER A 72 -16.90 -7.98 -33.74
N LYS A 73 -16.47 -6.88 -34.35
CA LYS A 73 -15.17 -6.78 -35.06
C LYS A 73 -13.97 -6.75 -34.12
N GLY A 74 -14.20 -6.49 -32.83
CA GLY A 74 -13.15 -6.31 -31.84
C GLY A 74 -12.33 -5.03 -32.06
N CYS A 75 -11.31 -4.86 -31.22
CA CYS A 75 -10.48 -3.66 -31.19
C CYS A 75 -8.99 -4.00 -31.23
N THR A 76 -8.22 -3.25 -32.01
CA THR A 76 -6.76 -3.27 -31.98
C THR A 76 -6.25 -2.01 -31.29
N ILE A 77 -5.35 -2.18 -30.32
CA ILE A 77 -4.81 -1.10 -29.51
C ILE A 77 -3.28 -1.18 -29.40
N SER A 78 -2.67 0.00 -29.31
CA SER A 78 -1.28 0.21 -28.92
C SER A 78 -1.21 1.48 -28.07
N GLY A 79 -0.23 1.56 -27.17
CA GLY A 79 -0.01 2.75 -26.37
C GLY A 79 0.49 2.49 -24.96
N GLY A 80 0.30 3.48 -24.09
CA GLY A 80 0.82 3.44 -22.73
C GLY A 80 0.16 2.36 -21.87
N ARG A 81 0.92 1.82 -20.92
CA ARG A 81 0.53 0.70 -20.03
C ARG A 81 -0.83 0.88 -19.35
N ASN A 82 -1.08 2.05 -18.76
CA ASN A 82 -2.35 2.35 -18.09
C ASN A 82 -3.55 2.34 -19.05
N TYR A 83 -3.33 2.76 -20.30
CA TYR A 83 -4.35 2.73 -21.34
C TYR A 83 -4.62 1.29 -21.81
N LEU A 84 -3.57 0.52 -22.12
CA LEU A 84 -3.71 -0.87 -22.55
C LEU A 84 -4.41 -1.73 -21.50
N PHE A 85 -4.04 -1.57 -20.23
CA PHE A 85 -4.70 -2.32 -19.17
C PHE A 85 -6.18 -1.93 -19.00
N ALA A 86 -6.51 -0.64 -19.12
CA ALA A 86 -7.89 -0.20 -19.04
C ALA A 86 -8.73 -0.76 -20.20
N MET A 87 -8.24 -0.67 -21.43
CA MET A 87 -8.93 -1.18 -22.61
C MET A 87 -9.12 -2.69 -22.58
N THR A 88 -8.11 -3.45 -22.17
CA THR A 88 -8.21 -4.92 -22.07
C THR A 88 -9.19 -5.35 -20.97
N TYR A 89 -9.17 -4.70 -19.81
CA TYR A 89 -10.08 -5.02 -18.71
C TYR A 89 -11.55 -4.72 -19.04
N TYR A 90 -11.85 -3.52 -19.57
CA TYR A 90 -13.21 -3.16 -19.94
C TYR A 90 -13.67 -3.86 -21.24
N GLY A 91 -12.73 -4.16 -22.15
CA GLY A 91 -13.00 -4.99 -23.33
C GLY A 91 -13.47 -6.37 -22.92
N PHE A 92 -12.74 -7.04 -22.02
CA PHE A 92 -13.15 -8.32 -21.44
C PHE A 92 -14.54 -8.23 -20.79
N LYS A 93 -14.76 -7.22 -19.95
CA LYS A 93 -16.03 -7.04 -19.24
C LYS A 93 -17.23 -6.84 -20.16
N GLN A 94 -17.03 -6.11 -21.26
CA GLN A 94 -18.08 -5.86 -22.27
C GLN A 94 -18.08 -6.91 -23.39
N SER A 95 -17.35 -8.01 -23.26
CA SER A 95 -17.24 -9.07 -24.27
C SER A 95 -16.78 -8.57 -25.64
N VAL A 96 -15.88 -7.58 -25.66
CA VAL A 96 -15.25 -7.03 -26.88
C VAL A 96 -13.88 -7.69 -27.06
N PRO A 97 -13.62 -8.39 -28.18
CA PRO A 97 -12.30 -8.98 -28.46
C PRO A 97 -11.21 -7.91 -28.54
N MET A 98 -10.08 -8.13 -27.84
CA MET A 98 -8.99 -7.16 -27.74
C MET A 98 -7.68 -7.70 -28.32
N ASN A 99 -7.12 -6.96 -29.28
CA ASN A 99 -5.79 -7.20 -29.85
C ASN A 99 -4.83 -6.11 -29.36
N VAL A 100 -3.74 -6.51 -28.71
CA VAL A 100 -2.78 -5.59 -28.09
C VAL A 100 -1.44 -5.73 -28.80
N VAL A 101 -0.95 -4.65 -29.39
CA VAL A 101 0.39 -4.60 -29.99
C VAL A 101 1.35 -3.90 -29.03
N VAL A 102 2.43 -4.57 -28.66
CA VAL A 102 3.46 -4.05 -27.73
C VAL A 102 4.87 -4.24 -28.30
N PRO A 103 5.83 -3.37 -27.93
CA PRO A 103 7.23 -3.55 -28.32
C PRO A 103 7.90 -4.75 -27.64
N LYS A 104 9.06 -5.15 -28.15
CA LYS A 104 9.85 -6.29 -27.63
C LYS A 104 10.20 -6.14 -26.15
N ASP A 105 10.59 -4.94 -25.74
CA ASP A 105 11.02 -4.57 -24.38
C ASP A 105 9.87 -4.47 -23.36
N CYS A 106 8.61 -4.66 -23.79
CA CYS A 106 7.47 -4.65 -22.87
C CYS A 106 7.63 -5.73 -21.78
N PRO A 107 7.53 -5.37 -20.49
CA PRO A 107 7.72 -6.31 -19.38
C PRO A 107 6.80 -7.53 -19.46
N LEU A 108 7.33 -8.72 -19.17
CA LEU A 108 6.56 -9.97 -19.19
C LEU A 108 5.31 -9.92 -18.30
N ALA A 109 5.42 -9.33 -17.10
CA ALA A 109 4.30 -9.19 -16.17
C ALA A 109 3.12 -8.41 -16.79
N GLU A 110 3.39 -7.42 -17.65
CA GLU A 110 2.35 -6.65 -18.34
C GLU A 110 1.70 -7.49 -19.45
N LYS A 111 2.52 -8.23 -20.23
CA LYS A 111 2.02 -9.16 -21.26
C LYS A 111 1.11 -10.22 -20.66
N HIS A 112 1.47 -10.80 -19.51
CA HIS A 112 0.63 -11.74 -18.78
C HIS A 112 -0.69 -11.11 -18.34
N ARG A 113 -0.65 -9.90 -17.77
CA ARG A 113 -1.84 -9.17 -17.33
C ARG A 113 -2.85 -8.90 -18.46
N TYR A 114 -2.38 -8.63 -19.68
CA TYR A 114 -3.28 -8.47 -20.83
C TYR A 114 -3.89 -9.82 -21.26
N LYS A 115 -3.11 -10.90 -21.23
CA LYS A 115 -3.59 -12.26 -21.55
C LYS A 115 -4.60 -12.79 -20.52
N GLU A 116 -4.46 -12.43 -19.25
CA GLU A 116 -5.45 -12.73 -18.19
C GLU A 116 -6.84 -12.15 -18.51
N ASN A 117 -6.89 -11.03 -19.25
CA ASN A 117 -8.14 -10.46 -19.78
C ASN A 117 -8.51 -11.01 -21.17
N PHE A 118 -8.00 -12.19 -21.54
CA PHE A 118 -8.21 -12.84 -22.83
C PHE A 118 -7.81 -12.01 -24.06
N ALA A 119 -6.92 -11.03 -23.88
CA ALA A 119 -6.43 -10.23 -24.99
C ALA A 119 -5.35 -10.97 -25.79
N ILE A 120 -5.39 -10.84 -27.11
CA ILE A 120 -4.37 -11.36 -28.01
C ILE A 120 -3.20 -10.38 -28.01
N VAL A 121 -2.04 -10.79 -27.48
CA VAL A 121 -0.85 -9.94 -27.39
C VAL A 121 0.11 -10.26 -28.53
N LYS A 122 0.36 -9.27 -29.41
CA LYS A 122 1.33 -9.33 -30.50
C LYS A 122 2.53 -8.46 -30.16
N VAL A 123 3.73 -9.04 -30.22
CA VAL A 123 4.98 -8.33 -29.94
C VAL A 123 5.61 -7.89 -31.26
N TYR A 124 5.77 -6.58 -31.47
CA TYR A 124 6.34 -6.04 -32.70
C TYR A 124 7.05 -4.71 -32.46
N GLY A 125 8.17 -4.50 -33.16
CA GLY A 125 8.94 -3.26 -33.08
C GLY A 125 9.91 -3.19 -31.91
N ASN A 126 10.77 -2.17 -31.94
CA ASN A 126 11.71 -1.90 -30.86
C ASN A 126 11.14 -0.88 -29.87
N ASP A 127 10.25 0.00 -30.32
CA ASP A 127 9.62 1.01 -29.49
C ASP A 127 8.08 1.08 -29.67
N ILE A 128 7.46 1.97 -28.90
CA ILE A 128 6.01 2.15 -28.89
C ILE A 128 5.47 2.75 -30.20
N ASN A 129 6.28 3.48 -30.96
CA ASN A 129 5.89 4.07 -32.23
C ASN A 129 5.82 2.98 -33.30
N ASP A 130 6.84 2.11 -33.37
CA ASP A 130 6.85 0.93 -34.23
C ASP A 130 5.62 0.04 -33.96
N ALA A 131 5.36 -0.23 -32.68
CA ALA A 131 4.20 -1.02 -32.25
C ALA A 131 2.86 -0.35 -32.67
N SER A 132 2.77 0.98 -32.59
CA SER A 132 1.56 1.73 -32.96
C SER A 132 1.34 1.79 -34.46
N LEU A 133 2.41 1.93 -35.26
CA LEU A 133 2.35 1.87 -36.72
C LEU A 133 1.94 0.47 -37.18
N HIS A 134 2.51 -0.58 -36.59
CA HIS A 134 2.11 -1.95 -36.88
C HIS A 134 0.68 -2.25 -36.40
N ALA A 135 0.21 -1.65 -35.31
CA ALA A 135 -1.17 -1.80 -34.87
C ALA A 135 -2.17 -1.26 -35.91
N LEU A 136 -1.82 -0.18 -36.62
CA LEU A 136 -2.62 0.37 -37.73
C LEU A 136 -2.65 -0.55 -38.95
N SER A 137 -1.55 -1.19 -39.32
CA SER A 137 -1.57 -2.16 -40.43
C SER A 137 -2.33 -3.42 -40.02
N TYR A 138 -2.05 -3.94 -38.82
CA TYR A 138 -2.65 -5.15 -38.29
C TYR A 138 -4.16 -5.03 -38.09
N CYS A 139 -4.66 -3.86 -37.68
CA CYS A 139 -6.11 -3.67 -37.53
C CYS A 139 -6.85 -3.82 -38.86
N ASN A 140 -6.24 -3.33 -39.95
CA ASN A 140 -6.79 -3.43 -41.31
C ASN A 140 -6.75 -4.88 -41.81
N GLU A 141 -5.67 -5.60 -41.54
CA GLU A 141 -5.52 -7.03 -41.92
C GLU A 141 -6.64 -7.91 -41.33
N ILE A 142 -7.00 -7.67 -40.07
CA ILE A 142 -8.00 -8.48 -39.36
C ILE A 142 -9.41 -7.86 -39.34
N GLY A 143 -9.60 -6.69 -39.96
CA GLY A 143 -10.88 -5.98 -40.01
C GLY A 143 -11.40 -5.46 -38.66
N SER A 144 -10.51 -5.19 -37.70
CA SER A 144 -10.87 -4.71 -36.35
C SER A 144 -10.78 -3.18 -36.22
N ASN A 145 -11.39 -2.62 -35.17
CA ASN A 145 -11.37 -1.17 -34.94
C ASN A 145 -10.07 -0.73 -34.26
N TYR A 146 -9.32 0.20 -34.86
CA TYR A 146 -8.16 0.79 -34.19
C TYR A 146 -8.57 1.91 -33.23
N ILE A 147 -8.15 1.78 -31.97
CA ILE A 147 -8.40 2.81 -30.95
C ILE A 147 -7.08 3.40 -30.50
N HIS A 148 -6.83 4.63 -30.95
CA HIS A 148 -5.67 5.41 -30.57
C HIS A 148 -5.79 5.94 -29.13
N GLY A 149 -4.77 5.71 -28.30
CA GLY A 149 -4.87 5.85 -26.84
C GLY A 149 -4.65 7.24 -26.23
N THR A 150 -4.41 8.29 -27.02
CA THR A 150 -3.96 9.59 -26.47
C THR A 150 -4.87 10.79 -26.74
N ASP A 151 -5.50 10.91 -27.92
CA ASP A 151 -6.15 12.18 -28.32
C ASP A 151 -7.56 12.06 -28.94
N ARG A 152 -8.23 10.91 -28.78
CA ARG A 152 -9.61 10.78 -29.26
C ARG A 152 -10.58 11.54 -28.35
N LEU A 153 -11.57 12.21 -28.95
CA LEU A 153 -12.54 13.04 -28.22
C LEU A 153 -13.46 12.20 -27.31
N ASP A 154 -13.79 10.98 -27.70
CA ASP A 154 -14.55 10.03 -26.88
C ASP A 154 -13.79 9.60 -25.61
N LEU A 155 -12.47 9.36 -25.70
CA LEU A 155 -11.62 9.14 -24.52
C LEU A 155 -11.60 10.37 -23.60
N ILE A 156 -11.41 11.56 -24.19
CA ILE A 156 -11.37 12.83 -23.45
C ILE A 156 -12.71 13.10 -22.75
N ALA A 157 -13.83 12.89 -23.42
CA ALA A 157 -15.17 13.02 -22.83
C ALA A 157 -15.35 12.08 -21.64
N GLY A 158 -14.90 10.81 -21.76
CA GLY A 158 -14.91 9.86 -20.65
C GLY A 158 -14.10 10.35 -19.44
N TYR A 159 -12.91 10.90 -19.64
CA TYR A 159 -12.12 11.49 -18.56
C TYR A 159 -12.81 12.70 -17.91
N GLY A 160 -13.57 13.48 -18.68
CA GLY A 160 -14.29 14.67 -18.20
C GLY A 160 -15.34 14.38 -17.14
N THR A 161 -15.83 13.13 -17.07
CA THR A 161 -16.72 12.67 -15.99
C THR A 161 -16.13 12.86 -14.60
N ILE A 162 -14.79 12.87 -14.46
CA ILE A 162 -14.09 13.18 -13.20
C ILE A 162 -14.45 14.58 -12.72
N GLY A 163 -14.44 15.56 -13.63
CA GLY A 163 -14.75 16.95 -13.32
C GLY A 163 -16.20 17.12 -12.90
N LEU A 164 -17.14 16.39 -13.54
CA LEU A 164 -18.55 16.39 -13.17
C LEU A 164 -18.76 15.81 -11.76
N GLU A 165 -18.21 14.62 -11.50
CA GLU A 165 -18.31 13.97 -10.20
C GLU A 165 -17.74 14.83 -9.07
N LEU A 166 -16.57 15.44 -9.31
CA LEU A 166 -15.91 16.31 -8.34
C LEU A 166 -16.81 17.50 -7.94
N LEU A 167 -17.53 18.08 -8.89
CA LEU A 167 -18.45 19.17 -8.63
C LEU A 167 -19.76 18.73 -7.97
N MET A 168 -20.14 17.45 -8.11
CA MET A 168 -21.26 16.85 -7.38
C MET A 168 -20.89 16.51 -5.92
N GLN A 169 -19.64 16.08 -5.70
CA GLN A 169 -19.15 15.64 -4.39
C GLN A 169 -18.71 16.78 -3.48
N LEU A 170 -18.29 17.93 -4.03
CA LEU A 170 -17.84 19.08 -3.24
C LEU A 170 -18.52 20.37 -3.70
N ASP A 171 -19.34 20.94 -2.80
CA ASP A 171 -20.11 22.15 -3.08
C ASP A 171 -19.21 23.37 -3.36
N LYS A 172 -18.10 23.50 -2.64
CA LYS A 172 -17.11 24.57 -2.85
C LYS A 172 -15.75 24.01 -3.27
N VAL A 173 -15.45 24.18 -4.55
CA VAL A 173 -14.13 23.90 -5.14
C VAL A 173 -13.57 25.22 -5.66
N ASP A 174 -12.42 25.63 -5.14
CA ASP A 174 -11.76 26.86 -5.56
C ASP A 174 -10.67 26.59 -6.62
N ALA A 175 -10.00 25.43 -6.54
CA ALA A 175 -8.99 25.02 -7.51
C ALA A 175 -8.93 23.50 -7.70
N VAL A 176 -8.58 23.06 -8.91
CA VAL A 176 -8.27 21.67 -9.26
C VAL A 176 -6.85 21.59 -9.80
N ILE A 177 -6.02 20.71 -9.25
CA ILE A 177 -4.64 20.48 -9.70
C ILE A 177 -4.55 19.08 -10.33
N CYS A 178 -4.18 19.05 -11.60
CA CYS A 178 -4.19 17.85 -12.43
C CYS A 178 -2.79 17.55 -12.99
N PRO A 179 -2.32 16.30 -12.95
CA PRO A 179 -1.08 15.94 -13.63
C PRO A 179 -1.26 15.95 -15.14
N VAL A 180 -0.22 16.33 -15.88
CA VAL A 180 -0.27 16.54 -17.33
C VAL A 180 0.83 15.74 -18.01
N GLY A 181 0.43 14.87 -18.94
CA GLY A 181 1.33 14.21 -19.89
C GLY A 181 1.06 14.75 -21.29
N SER A 182 0.28 14.02 -22.10
CA SER A 182 -0.12 14.51 -23.42
C SER A 182 -1.26 15.56 -23.39
N GLY A 183 -1.89 15.77 -22.23
CA GLY A 183 -2.89 16.82 -22.00
C GLY A 183 -4.34 16.38 -21.94
N GLY A 184 -4.69 15.14 -22.34
CA GLY A 184 -6.10 14.73 -22.48
C GLY A 184 -6.90 14.74 -21.17
N LEU A 185 -6.28 14.35 -20.04
CA LEU A 185 -6.94 14.39 -18.73
C LEU A 185 -7.25 15.82 -18.29
N VAL A 186 -6.23 16.70 -18.30
CA VAL A 186 -6.42 18.09 -17.88
C VAL A 186 -7.40 18.82 -18.81
N ALA A 187 -7.32 18.59 -20.14
CA ALA A 187 -8.26 19.17 -21.09
C ALA A 187 -9.71 18.81 -20.77
N SER A 188 -9.97 17.54 -20.44
CA SER A 188 -11.30 17.08 -20.08
C SER A 188 -11.83 17.67 -18.77
N ILE A 189 -10.97 17.78 -17.75
CA ILE A 189 -11.34 18.34 -16.44
C ILE A 189 -11.56 19.84 -16.55
N VAL A 190 -10.67 20.55 -17.23
CA VAL A 190 -10.80 21.98 -17.51
C VAL A 190 -12.13 22.27 -18.18
N LEU A 191 -12.47 21.54 -19.25
CA LEU A 191 -13.72 21.72 -19.97
C LEU A 191 -14.93 21.48 -19.06
N ALA A 192 -14.99 20.33 -18.39
CA ALA A 192 -16.11 19.99 -17.50
C ALA A 192 -16.28 20.99 -16.34
N VAL A 193 -15.17 21.38 -15.70
CA VAL A 193 -15.19 22.27 -14.54
C VAL A 193 -15.54 23.69 -14.96
N LYS A 194 -14.89 24.25 -15.99
CA LYS A 194 -15.12 25.64 -16.42
C LYS A 194 -16.51 25.83 -17.03
N SER A 195 -17.11 24.81 -17.63
CA SER A 195 -18.50 24.88 -18.12
C SER A 195 -19.53 25.03 -17.00
N ILE A 196 -19.25 24.56 -15.78
CA ILE A 196 -20.19 24.62 -14.64
C ILE A 196 -19.78 25.71 -13.63
N LYS A 197 -18.48 25.80 -13.32
CA LYS A 197 -17.86 26.78 -12.43
C LYS A 197 -16.71 27.51 -13.13
N PRO A 198 -17.01 28.54 -13.95
CA PRO A 198 -15.99 29.29 -14.71
C PRO A 198 -14.87 29.90 -13.83
N ASN A 199 -15.21 30.28 -12.61
CA ASN A 199 -14.30 30.90 -11.64
C ASN A 199 -13.40 29.89 -10.90
N CYS A 200 -13.68 28.59 -10.99
CA CYS A 200 -12.81 27.57 -10.40
C CYS A 200 -11.49 27.53 -11.17
N LEU A 201 -10.37 27.58 -10.47
CA LEU A 201 -9.04 27.49 -11.07
C LEU A 201 -8.74 26.04 -11.45
N VAL A 202 -8.07 25.82 -12.58
CA VAL A 202 -7.60 24.50 -13.00
C VAL A 202 -6.14 24.61 -13.41
N TYR A 203 -5.28 23.94 -12.66
CA TYR A 203 -3.82 23.95 -12.84
C TYR A 203 -3.34 22.60 -13.36
N GLY A 204 -2.45 22.64 -14.35
CA GLY A 204 -1.72 21.49 -14.84
C GLY A 204 -0.36 21.37 -14.16
N VAL A 205 0.09 20.14 -13.87
CA VAL A 205 1.42 19.89 -13.30
C VAL A 205 2.21 18.90 -14.15
N GLU A 206 3.44 19.29 -14.50
CA GLU A 206 4.43 18.48 -15.23
C GLU A 206 5.72 18.33 -14.42
N CYS A 207 6.56 17.38 -14.82
CA CYS A 207 7.90 17.25 -14.26
C CYS A 207 8.93 18.00 -15.13
N THR A 208 10.04 18.44 -14.54
CA THR A 208 11.13 19.10 -15.28
C THR A 208 11.70 18.24 -16.40
N ALA A 209 11.65 16.91 -16.25
CA ALA A 209 12.12 15.95 -17.24
C ALA A 209 11.21 15.80 -18.48
N ALA A 210 9.93 16.20 -18.39
CA ALA A 210 8.95 16.14 -19.48
C ALA A 210 7.95 17.32 -19.45
N PRO A 211 8.39 18.58 -19.73
CA PRO A 211 7.55 19.77 -19.72
C PRO A 211 6.80 19.96 -21.06
N THR A 212 6.02 18.95 -21.45
CA THR A 212 5.46 18.79 -22.80
C THR A 212 4.41 19.84 -23.14
N MET A 213 3.36 19.96 -22.34
CA MET A 213 2.30 20.95 -22.49
C MET A 213 2.81 22.36 -22.21
N THR A 214 3.72 22.53 -21.25
CA THR A 214 4.30 23.84 -20.96
C THR A 214 5.01 24.41 -22.17
N LYS A 215 5.87 23.62 -22.85
CA LYS A 215 6.52 24.04 -24.09
C LYS A 215 5.52 24.25 -25.23
N ALA A 216 4.51 23.40 -25.36
CA ALA A 216 3.48 23.58 -26.39
C ALA A 216 2.69 24.89 -26.23
N LEU A 217 2.35 25.27 -24.99
CA LEU A 217 1.66 26.53 -24.70
C LEU A 217 2.56 27.75 -24.94
N GLN A 218 3.86 27.68 -24.60
CA GLN A 218 4.84 28.73 -24.89
C GLN A 218 5.00 28.97 -26.39
N GLU A 219 5.14 27.90 -27.17
CA GLU A 219 5.30 27.93 -28.63
C GLU A 219 3.98 28.11 -29.39
N LYS A 220 2.84 28.13 -28.67
CA LYS A 220 1.47 28.22 -29.21
C LYS A 220 1.12 27.12 -30.23
N LYS A 221 1.82 25.98 -30.20
CA LYS A 221 1.58 24.79 -31.02
C LYS A 221 2.19 23.55 -30.36
N PRO A 222 1.68 22.34 -30.64
CA PRO A 222 2.36 21.11 -30.24
C PRO A 222 3.79 21.04 -30.80
N VAL A 223 4.77 20.86 -29.93
CA VAL A 223 6.19 20.73 -30.29
C VAL A 223 6.77 19.46 -29.69
N MET A 224 7.72 18.85 -30.39
CA MET A 224 8.48 17.72 -29.88
C MET A 224 9.51 18.20 -28.86
N ILE A 225 9.65 17.46 -27.77
CA ILE A 225 10.61 17.77 -26.70
C ILE A 225 11.59 16.62 -26.50
N GLN A 226 12.83 16.97 -26.16
CA GLN A 226 13.77 15.98 -25.63
C GLN A 226 13.40 15.71 -24.16
N MET A 227 13.19 14.44 -23.83
CA MET A 227 12.84 14.00 -22.49
C MET A 227 14.07 13.41 -21.78
N SER A 228 14.06 13.50 -20.45
CA SER A 228 14.99 12.77 -19.58
C SER A 228 14.25 11.72 -18.77
N HIS A 229 14.97 10.80 -18.14
CA HIS A 229 14.37 9.81 -17.25
C HIS A 229 13.69 10.47 -16.04
N THR A 230 12.49 9.99 -15.70
CA THR A 230 11.66 10.52 -14.62
C THR A 230 10.96 9.40 -13.86
N ILE A 231 10.69 9.62 -12.56
CA ILE A 231 9.82 8.78 -11.73
C ILE A 231 8.36 8.90 -12.21
N ALA A 232 7.96 10.03 -12.79
CA ALA A 232 6.64 10.27 -13.36
C ALA A 232 6.54 9.82 -14.83
N ASP A 233 6.93 8.58 -15.11
CA ASP A 233 7.02 8.02 -16.48
C ASP A 233 5.69 8.06 -17.27
N SER A 234 4.55 7.95 -16.58
CA SER A 234 3.22 8.13 -17.18
C SER A 234 3.00 9.54 -17.78
N LEU A 235 3.79 10.54 -17.39
CA LEU A 235 3.77 11.89 -17.97
C LEU A 235 4.73 12.05 -19.16
N SER A 236 5.68 11.13 -19.36
CA SER A 236 6.71 11.22 -20.40
C SER A 236 6.13 11.09 -21.81
N LYS A 237 5.70 12.21 -22.38
CA LYS A 237 5.17 12.32 -23.74
C LYS A 237 6.00 13.30 -24.54
N ILE A 238 6.48 12.87 -25.70
CA ILE A 238 7.37 13.68 -26.56
C ILE A 238 6.63 14.90 -27.11
N ILE A 239 5.32 14.80 -27.31
CA ILE A 239 4.50 15.84 -27.90
C ILE A 239 3.14 15.93 -27.19
N ALA A 240 2.63 17.16 -27.05
CA ALA A 240 1.28 17.42 -26.58
C ALA A 240 0.27 16.97 -27.64
N SER A 241 -0.85 16.39 -27.22
CA SER A 241 -1.87 15.98 -28.17
C SER A 241 -2.64 17.18 -28.74
N THR A 242 -3.04 17.13 -30.00
CA THR A 242 -3.60 18.28 -30.74
C THR A 242 -4.92 18.75 -30.16
N ASN A 243 -5.89 17.85 -29.96
CA ASN A 243 -7.19 18.19 -29.39
C ASN A 243 -7.01 18.67 -27.95
N ALA A 244 -6.20 17.97 -27.16
CA ALA A 244 -5.87 18.38 -25.80
C ALA A 244 -5.26 19.79 -25.73
N PHE A 245 -4.29 20.10 -26.58
CA PHE A 245 -3.66 21.42 -26.67
C PHE A 245 -4.68 22.51 -27.01
N ASN A 246 -5.52 22.29 -28.01
CA ASN A 246 -6.53 23.25 -28.45
C ASN A 246 -7.55 23.58 -27.35
N ILE A 247 -7.95 22.59 -26.56
CA ILE A 247 -8.82 22.79 -25.40
C ILE A 247 -8.05 23.55 -24.30
N ASN A 248 -6.84 23.11 -23.95
CA ASN A 248 -6.07 23.67 -22.84
C ASN A 248 -5.69 25.14 -23.06
N ARG A 249 -5.28 25.54 -24.26
CA ARG A 249 -4.80 26.91 -24.52
C ARG A 249 -5.82 28.01 -24.18
N GLY A 250 -7.12 27.68 -24.21
CA GLY A 250 -8.20 28.64 -23.99
C GLY A 250 -8.74 28.70 -22.56
N TYR A 251 -8.56 27.64 -21.76
CA TYR A 251 -9.28 27.47 -20.49
C TYR A 251 -8.39 27.09 -19.30
N LEU A 252 -7.17 26.63 -19.52
CA LEU A 252 -6.26 26.24 -18.45
C LEU A 252 -5.63 27.46 -17.78
N ASP A 253 -5.73 27.57 -16.47
CA ASP A 253 -5.30 28.80 -15.76
C ASP A 253 -3.77 28.86 -15.57
N LYS A 254 -3.10 27.73 -15.31
CA LYS A 254 -1.66 27.69 -15.04
C LYS A 254 -1.04 26.32 -15.27
N MET A 255 0.19 26.29 -15.81
CA MET A 255 1.07 25.12 -15.79
C MET A 255 2.13 25.28 -14.71
N ILE A 256 2.40 24.21 -13.95
CA ILE A 256 3.39 24.16 -12.89
C ILE A 256 4.39 23.05 -13.23
N ILE A 257 5.67 23.33 -13.05
CA ILE A 257 6.74 22.34 -13.19
C ILE A 257 7.30 21.98 -11.81
N VAL A 258 7.42 20.69 -11.53
CA VAL A 258 8.02 20.13 -10.31
C VAL A 258 9.21 19.24 -10.61
N ASP A 259 10.15 19.19 -9.68
CA ASP A 259 11.34 18.34 -9.78
C ASP A 259 11.13 16.94 -9.19
N GLU A 260 11.96 15.99 -9.62
CA GLU A 260 11.97 14.60 -9.16
C GLU A 260 12.02 14.46 -7.64
N ILE A 261 12.77 15.35 -6.96
CA ILE A 261 12.88 15.38 -5.50
C ILE A 261 11.50 15.58 -4.87
N TRP A 262 10.74 16.56 -5.34
CA TRP A 262 9.41 16.86 -4.81
C TRP A 262 8.39 15.78 -5.15
N ILE A 263 8.50 15.17 -6.34
CA ILE A 263 7.68 14.01 -6.72
C ILE A 263 7.92 12.85 -5.75
N SER A 264 9.19 12.51 -5.45
CA SER A 264 9.53 11.43 -4.52
C SER A 264 9.05 11.69 -3.09
N ARG A 265 9.19 12.93 -2.60
CA ARG A 265 8.66 13.36 -1.28
C ARG A 265 7.14 13.27 -1.23
N ALA A 266 6.45 13.70 -2.27
CA ALA A 266 4.99 13.60 -2.36
C ALA A 266 4.52 12.13 -2.32
N MET A 267 5.22 11.23 -3.01
CA MET A 267 4.93 9.80 -2.97
C MET A 267 5.11 9.21 -1.57
N ILE A 268 6.19 9.56 -0.86
CA ILE A 268 6.39 9.12 0.53
C ILE A 268 5.31 9.67 1.45
N ASN A 269 4.96 10.95 1.32
CA ASN A 269 3.95 11.57 2.17
C ASN A 269 2.57 10.92 1.99
N LEU A 270 2.15 10.68 0.74
CA LEU A 270 0.91 9.97 0.41
C LEU A 270 0.90 8.54 0.98
N MET A 271 2.05 7.85 0.96
CA MET A 271 2.17 6.49 1.46
C MET A 271 2.21 6.42 3.00
N GLU A 272 3.05 7.22 3.65
CA GLU A 272 3.29 7.16 5.10
C GLU A 272 2.18 7.86 5.91
N ARG A 273 1.60 8.94 5.36
CA ARG A 273 0.61 9.79 6.07
C ARG A 273 -0.82 9.54 5.60
N GLU A 274 -1.05 9.47 4.29
CA GLU A 274 -2.40 9.27 3.74
C GLU A 274 -2.75 7.79 3.49
N LYS A 275 -1.78 6.87 3.61
CA LYS A 275 -1.93 5.41 3.42
C LYS A 275 -2.41 5.00 2.04
N MET A 276 -2.16 5.84 1.04
CA MET A 276 -2.52 5.60 -0.35
C MET A 276 -1.27 5.38 -1.21
N MET A 277 -1.35 4.38 -2.10
CA MET A 277 -0.29 4.13 -3.07
C MET A 277 -0.63 4.80 -4.41
N VAL A 278 0.33 5.60 -4.91
CA VAL A 278 0.23 6.34 -6.17
C VAL A 278 1.48 6.15 -7.03
N GLU A 279 1.34 6.32 -8.35
CA GLU A 279 2.48 6.42 -9.27
C GLU A 279 3.09 7.85 -9.26
N GLY A 280 4.30 8.02 -9.82
CA GLY A 280 4.98 9.33 -9.83
C GLY A 280 4.14 10.45 -10.46
N ALA A 281 3.44 10.16 -11.55
CA ALA A 281 2.54 11.10 -12.22
C ALA A 281 1.42 11.60 -11.30
N ALA A 282 0.81 10.70 -10.54
CA ALA A 282 -0.29 11.02 -9.63
C ALA A 282 0.16 11.77 -8.37
N ALA A 283 1.46 11.72 -8.04
CA ALA A 283 2.04 12.49 -6.95
C ALA A 283 2.38 13.94 -7.34
N CYS A 284 2.45 14.28 -8.63
CA CYS A 284 2.81 15.63 -9.10
C CYS A 284 1.90 16.75 -8.54
N PRO A 285 0.56 16.62 -8.47
CA PRO A 285 -0.30 17.65 -7.86
C PRO A 285 0.08 17.94 -6.40
N VAL A 286 0.35 16.89 -5.62
CA VAL A 286 0.78 17.01 -4.22
C VAL A 286 2.18 17.60 -4.13
N ALA A 287 3.09 17.21 -5.02
CA ALA A 287 4.43 17.77 -5.11
C ALA A 287 4.39 19.29 -5.35
N ALA A 288 3.45 19.80 -6.16
CA ALA A 288 3.31 21.24 -6.39
C ALA A 288 2.91 22.01 -5.12
N ILE A 289 2.05 21.43 -4.28
CA ILE A 289 1.65 22.00 -2.99
C ILE A 289 2.84 21.95 -2.02
N LEU A 290 3.49 20.80 -1.86
CA LEU A 290 4.62 20.63 -0.94
C LEU A 290 5.83 21.49 -1.31
N ALA A 291 6.05 21.72 -2.60
CA ALA A 291 7.10 22.60 -3.11
C ALA A 291 6.77 24.09 -3.00
N GLY A 292 5.59 24.46 -2.51
CA GLY A 292 5.15 25.86 -2.38
C GLY A 292 4.98 26.58 -3.72
N LYS A 293 4.69 25.86 -4.82
CA LYS A 293 4.55 26.43 -6.18
C LYS A 293 3.18 27.06 -6.46
N VAL A 294 2.27 27.02 -5.48
CA VAL A 294 0.89 27.52 -5.55
C VAL A 294 0.52 28.40 -4.35
N PRO A 295 1.32 29.43 -3.99
CA PRO A 295 1.05 30.30 -2.83
C PRO A 295 -0.33 30.96 -2.85
N GLU A 296 -0.88 31.22 -4.04
CA GLU A 296 -2.19 31.82 -4.28
C GLU A 296 -3.39 30.94 -3.88
N LEU A 297 -3.14 29.69 -3.50
CA LEU A 297 -4.16 28.73 -3.05
C LEU A 297 -4.31 28.65 -1.51
N ARG A 298 -3.62 29.52 -0.76
CA ARG A 298 -3.71 29.55 0.70
C ARG A 298 -5.17 29.76 1.17
N GLY A 299 -5.63 28.91 2.09
CA GLY A 299 -6.98 28.93 2.66
C GLY A 299 -8.10 28.48 1.72
N LYS A 300 -7.78 28.03 0.50
CA LYS A 300 -8.75 27.59 -0.50
C LYS A 300 -9.03 26.09 -0.42
N ASN A 301 -10.18 25.67 -0.96
CA ASN A 301 -10.52 24.26 -1.18
C ASN A 301 -9.92 23.79 -2.50
N VAL A 302 -8.88 22.97 -2.43
CA VAL A 302 -8.07 22.52 -3.56
C VAL A 302 -8.24 21.03 -3.76
N VAL A 303 -8.57 20.61 -4.98
CA VAL A 303 -8.65 19.18 -5.32
C VAL A 303 -7.43 18.72 -6.11
N CYS A 304 -6.71 17.73 -5.60
CA CYS A 304 -5.62 17.05 -6.28
C CYS A 304 -6.12 15.76 -6.96
N ILE A 305 -5.87 15.61 -8.26
CA ILE A 305 -6.22 14.40 -8.99
C ILE A 305 -5.13 13.34 -8.83
N LEU A 306 -5.40 12.29 -8.06
CA LEU A 306 -4.51 11.13 -7.94
C LEU A 306 -4.76 10.19 -9.12
N SER A 307 -4.18 10.52 -10.27
CA SER A 307 -4.53 9.94 -11.57
C SER A 307 -4.31 8.42 -11.71
N GLY A 308 -3.40 7.82 -10.94
CA GLY A 308 -3.06 6.41 -11.06
C GLY A 308 -2.16 5.87 -9.95
N GLY A 309 -2.15 4.54 -9.81
CA GLY A 309 -1.37 3.79 -8.82
C GLY A 309 -0.61 2.59 -9.41
N ASN A 310 -0.45 2.53 -10.73
CA ASN A 310 0.21 1.41 -11.40
C ASN A 310 1.73 1.59 -11.45
N ILE A 311 2.40 1.45 -10.31
CA ILE A 311 3.86 1.47 -10.22
C ILE A 311 4.42 0.05 -10.03
N ASN A 312 5.56 -0.23 -10.67
CA ASN A 312 6.30 -1.46 -10.42
C ASN A 312 6.90 -1.42 -9.01
N VAL A 313 6.64 -2.45 -8.21
CA VAL A 313 7.06 -2.55 -6.80
C VAL A 313 8.58 -2.48 -6.62
N ASN A 314 9.38 -2.98 -7.56
CA ASN A 314 10.84 -2.82 -7.54
C ASN A 314 11.26 -1.36 -7.71
N ARG A 315 10.57 -0.61 -8.59
CA ARG A 315 10.80 0.83 -8.73
C ARG A 315 10.37 1.56 -7.47
N LEU A 316 9.28 1.15 -6.83
CA LEU A 316 8.78 1.77 -5.61
C LEU A 316 9.84 1.74 -4.48
N ALA A 317 10.49 0.60 -4.25
CA ALA A 317 11.56 0.49 -3.25
C ALA A 317 12.68 1.53 -3.49
N SER A 318 13.12 1.69 -4.75
CA SER A 318 14.13 2.70 -5.10
C SER A 318 13.65 4.14 -4.94
N VAL A 319 12.37 4.41 -5.19
CA VAL A 319 11.77 5.74 -4.99
C VAL A 319 11.69 6.08 -3.50
N VAL A 320 11.31 5.10 -2.67
CA VAL A 320 11.30 5.25 -1.21
C VAL A 320 12.72 5.58 -0.70
N ASP A 321 13.74 4.84 -1.15
CA ASP A 321 15.12 5.10 -0.75
C ASP A 321 15.59 6.51 -1.15
N ARG A 322 15.28 6.95 -2.38
CA ARG A 322 15.62 8.31 -2.85
C ARG A 322 14.87 9.40 -2.10
N GLY A 323 13.58 9.20 -1.82
CA GLY A 323 12.79 10.19 -1.09
C GLY A 323 13.21 10.30 0.38
N MET A 324 13.58 9.19 1.03
CA MET A 324 14.18 9.24 2.38
C MET A 324 15.50 10.01 2.38
N ALA A 325 16.37 9.79 1.38
CA ALA A 325 17.60 10.56 1.24
C ALA A 325 17.30 12.06 1.02
N ALA A 326 16.30 12.38 0.20
CA ALA A 326 15.88 13.75 -0.04
C ALA A 326 15.31 14.44 1.21
N GLU A 327 14.63 13.71 2.10
CA GLU A 327 14.17 14.22 3.41
C GLU A 327 15.32 14.35 4.44
N GLY A 328 16.55 13.98 4.09
CA GLY A 328 17.68 13.97 5.03
C GLY A 328 17.62 12.83 6.05
N ARG A 329 16.73 11.84 5.86
CA ARG A 329 16.54 10.68 6.75
C ARG A 329 17.57 9.56 6.52
N LEU A 330 18.44 9.69 5.52
CA LEU A 330 19.54 8.77 5.26
C LEU A 330 20.87 9.50 5.33
N VAL A 331 21.75 9.03 6.21
CA VAL A 331 23.14 9.50 6.32
C VAL A 331 24.06 8.39 5.84
N LYS A 332 24.88 8.68 4.82
CA LYS A 332 25.95 7.80 4.35
C LYS A 332 27.28 8.38 4.81
N PHE A 333 28.04 7.60 5.57
CA PHE A 333 29.39 7.96 5.97
C PHE A 333 30.32 6.76 5.79
N VAL A 334 31.62 7.03 5.70
CA VAL A 334 32.68 6.02 5.73
C VAL A 334 33.43 6.23 7.03
N ALA A 335 33.58 5.18 7.82
CA ALA A 335 34.36 5.20 9.05
C ALA A 335 35.51 4.22 8.93
N SER A 336 36.73 4.68 9.24
CA SER A 336 37.87 3.79 9.43
C SER A 336 37.82 3.26 10.86
N LEU A 337 37.82 1.94 11.00
CA LEU A 337 37.79 1.27 12.29
C LEU A 337 39.14 0.57 12.51
N PRO A 338 39.70 0.63 13.73
CA PRO A 338 40.83 -0.24 14.07
C PRO A 338 40.40 -1.70 13.94
N ASP A 339 41.26 -2.53 13.36
CA ASP A 339 41.03 -3.97 13.15
C ASP A 339 41.22 -4.73 14.48
N ALA A 340 40.30 -4.50 15.42
CA ALA A 340 40.30 -5.07 16.75
C ALA A 340 38.90 -5.60 17.12
N PRO A 341 38.81 -6.73 17.86
CA PRO A 341 37.54 -7.25 18.36
C PRO A 341 36.73 -6.17 19.09
N GLY A 342 35.45 -6.04 18.74
CA GLY A 342 34.55 -5.07 19.34
C GLY A 342 34.63 -3.63 18.80
N ALA A 343 35.53 -3.31 17.86
CA ALA A 343 35.57 -1.98 17.24
C ALA A 343 34.27 -1.65 16.47
N MET A 344 33.74 -2.62 15.73
CA MET A 344 32.44 -2.50 15.06
C MET A 344 31.30 -2.37 16.08
N ALA A 345 31.32 -3.16 17.16
CA ALA A 345 30.32 -3.06 18.22
C ALA A 345 30.34 -1.67 18.88
N LYS A 346 31.53 -1.07 19.11
CA LYS A 346 31.66 0.30 19.62
C LYS A 346 31.11 1.34 18.64
N LEU A 347 31.34 1.19 17.34
CA LEU A 347 30.75 2.07 16.33
C LEU A 347 29.23 1.94 16.34
N LEU A 348 28.71 0.72 16.27
CA LEU A 348 27.27 0.45 16.26
C LEU A 348 26.59 0.92 17.55
N ASN A 349 27.25 0.76 18.71
CA ASN A 349 26.77 1.33 19.97
C ASN A 349 26.68 2.85 19.88
N LYS A 350 27.71 3.54 19.39
CA LYS A 350 27.65 5.01 19.20
C LYS A 350 26.55 5.44 18.22
N VAL A 351 26.30 4.67 17.16
CA VAL A 351 25.18 4.93 16.24
C VAL A 351 23.84 4.71 16.95
N THR A 352 23.73 3.67 17.77
CA THR A 352 22.52 3.36 18.56
C THR A 352 22.28 4.41 19.65
N ASP A 353 23.33 4.89 20.32
CA ASP A 353 23.29 5.95 21.33
C ASP A 353 22.78 7.28 20.74
N SER A 354 23.03 7.53 19.45
CA SER A 354 22.44 8.67 18.73
C SER A 354 20.97 8.46 18.32
N GLY A 355 20.40 7.29 18.63
CA GLY A 355 19.05 6.89 18.21
C GLY A 355 18.95 6.49 16.74
N ALA A 356 20.05 6.39 15.99
CA ALA A 356 20.02 6.09 14.57
C ALA A 356 19.95 4.57 14.31
N ASP A 357 19.17 4.16 13.31
CA ASP A 357 19.11 2.76 12.85
C ASP A 357 20.05 2.53 11.64
N VAL A 358 20.70 1.38 11.60
CA VAL A 358 21.61 1.01 10.52
C VAL A 358 20.83 0.35 9.39
N LYS A 359 20.50 1.12 8.36
CA LYS A 359 19.76 0.62 7.19
C LYS A 359 20.55 -0.37 6.33
N SER A 360 21.80 -0.03 6.05
CA SER A 360 22.72 -0.86 5.28
C SER A 360 24.14 -0.49 5.70
N PHE A 361 24.95 -1.50 5.94
CA PHE A 361 26.40 -1.34 5.98
C PHE A 361 26.97 -2.45 5.10
N VAL A 362 27.97 -2.12 4.29
CA VAL A 362 28.69 -3.10 3.48
C VAL A 362 30.04 -3.29 4.16
N PRO A 363 30.19 -4.30 5.03
CA PRO A 363 31.49 -4.74 5.48
C PRO A 363 32.12 -5.59 4.37
N GLU A 364 33.43 -5.46 4.18
CA GLU A 364 34.19 -6.52 3.52
C GLU A 364 34.67 -7.53 4.60
N ARG A 365 34.38 -8.82 4.38
CA ARG A 365 34.66 -10.04 5.18
C ARG A 365 33.58 -10.57 6.16
N ALA A 366 33.69 -11.88 6.45
CA ALA A 366 32.62 -12.89 6.54
C ALA A 366 32.39 -13.57 7.93
N TRP A 367 31.11 -13.95 8.16
CA TRP A 367 30.42 -14.90 9.09
C TRP A 367 30.58 -14.91 10.64
N MET A 368 29.50 -15.35 11.34
CA MET A 368 29.11 -15.18 12.77
C MET A 368 28.90 -16.51 13.57
N ARG A 369 28.74 -16.43 14.93
CA ARG A 369 27.93 -17.35 15.78
C ARG A 369 27.30 -16.72 17.08
N ARG A 370 25.97 -16.87 17.21
CA ARG A 370 24.98 -17.12 18.32
C ARG A 370 24.78 -16.28 19.62
N ASP A 371 23.51 -16.34 20.04
CA ASP A 371 22.71 -15.58 21.03
C ASP A 371 22.74 -16.10 22.50
N VAL A 372 22.31 -15.25 23.44
CA VAL A 372 22.12 -15.52 24.88
C VAL A 372 20.67 -15.22 25.30
N TYR A 373 20.08 -16.10 26.13
CA TYR A 373 18.68 -16.07 26.62
C TYR A 373 18.44 -15.03 27.73
N THR A 374 17.20 -14.54 27.83
CA THR A 374 16.68 -13.83 29.02
C THR A 374 15.34 -14.43 29.44
N VAL A 375 15.20 -14.68 30.73
CA VAL A 375 13.99 -15.17 31.43
C VAL A 375 13.25 -13.96 32.00
N CYS A 376 11.92 -13.92 31.91
CA CYS A 376 11.08 -12.92 32.59
C CYS A 376 9.98 -13.62 33.40
N GLU A 377 9.76 -13.10 34.61
CA GLU A 377 8.81 -13.57 35.62
C GLU A 377 7.36 -13.10 35.36
N ASP A 378 6.41 -13.88 35.87
CA ASP A 378 4.96 -13.67 35.78
C ASP A 378 4.50 -12.46 36.63
N THR A 379 3.50 -11.72 36.13
CA THR A 379 2.82 -10.66 36.91
C THR A 379 1.36 -10.99 37.20
N ASP A 380 0.94 -10.64 38.42
CA ASP A 380 -0.31 -11.00 39.09
C ASP A 380 -1.61 -10.69 38.32
N SER A 381 -2.55 -11.63 38.44
CA SER A 381 -3.90 -11.60 37.89
C SER A 381 -4.93 -10.99 38.85
N GLY A 382 -5.36 -9.76 38.58
CA GLY A 382 -6.67 -9.27 39.02
C GLY A 382 -7.80 -10.01 38.27
N GLY A 383 -9.00 -10.08 38.86
CA GLY A 383 -10.14 -10.82 38.30
C GLY A 383 -10.49 -10.37 36.86
N ALA A 384 -10.72 -11.34 35.97
CA ALA A 384 -10.97 -11.08 34.55
C ALA A 384 -12.39 -10.56 34.27
N HIS A 385 -12.50 -9.48 33.50
CA HIS A 385 -13.76 -8.87 33.04
C HIS A 385 -14.18 -9.48 31.70
N ILE A 386 -15.45 -9.91 31.60
CA ILE A 386 -16.03 -10.41 30.34
C ILE A 386 -16.76 -9.27 29.65
N LEU A 387 -16.28 -8.87 28.48
CA LEU A 387 -16.85 -7.76 27.71
C LEU A 387 -18.29 -8.05 27.27
N SER A 388 -19.20 -7.11 27.50
CA SER A 388 -20.60 -7.17 27.09
C SER A 388 -20.88 -6.31 25.86
N PHE A 389 -21.93 -6.67 25.10
CA PHE A 389 -22.35 -5.85 23.96
C PHE A 389 -22.86 -4.46 24.35
N THR A 390 -23.45 -4.32 25.54
CA THR A 390 -23.96 -3.03 26.04
C THR A 390 -22.83 -2.01 26.18
N GLU A 391 -21.66 -2.44 26.68
CA GLU A 391 -20.48 -1.57 26.78
C GLU A 391 -19.98 -1.12 25.40
N ILE A 392 -20.00 -2.03 24.42
CA ILE A 392 -19.65 -1.70 23.02
C ILE A 392 -20.64 -0.69 22.43
N LYS A 393 -21.94 -0.86 22.67
CA LYS A 393 -22.96 0.08 22.19
C LYS A 393 -22.75 1.47 22.79
N GLN A 394 -22.53 1.57 24.10
CA GLN A 394 -22.20 2.84 24.76
C GLN A 394 -20.91 3.44 24.23
N ALA A 395 -19.93 2.61 23.85
CA ALA A 395 -18.70 3.10 23.22
C ALA A 395 -18.96 3.67 21.83
N ALA A 396 -19.82 3.05 21.03
CA ALA A 396 -20.22 3.56 19.71
C ALA A 396 -20.81 4.97 19.81
N GLU A 397 -21.75 5.16 20.74
CA GLU A 397 -22.38 6.47 21.02
C GLU A 397 -21.35 7.52 21.48
N ARG A 398 -20.40 7.14 22.35
CA ARG A 398 -19.33 8.03 22.80
C ARG A 398 -18.38 8.46 21.69
N ILE A 399 -18.01 7.53 20.79
CA ILE A 399 -16.94 7.79 19.84
C ILE A 399 -17.41 8.38 18.49
N GLU A 400 -18.71 8.38 18.21
CA GLU A 400 -19.32 8.78 16.92
C GLU A 400 -18.78 10.10 16.36
N GLY A 401 -18.69 11.15 17.19
CA GLY A 401 -18.27 12.48 16.76
C GLY A 401 -16.77 12.68 16.47
N GLY A 402 -15.93 11.64 16.54
CA GLY A 402 -14.49 11.81 16.30
C GLY A 402 -13.76 10.57 15.82
N ILE A 403 -14.48 9.63 15.20
CA ILE A 403 -13.92 8.45 14.54
C ILE A 403 -14.46 8.42 13.11
N ILE A 404 -13.58 8.18 12.14
CA ILE A 404 -14.00 8.01 10.75
C ILE A 404 -14.73 6.66 10.62
N HIS A 405 -15.92 6.67 10.02
CA HIS A 405 -16.56 5.45 9.54
C HIS A 405 -15.77 4.90 8.35
N THR A 406 -14.93 3.90 8.63
CA THR A 406 -14.01 3.35 7.63
C THR A 406 -14.78 2.55 6.59
N PRO A 407 -14.32 2.51 5.34
CA PRO A 407 -15.03 1.80 4.28
C PRO A 407 -14.92 0.28 4.48
N LEU A 408 -15.98 -0.41 4.07
CA LEU A 408 -15.98 -1.84 3.81
C LEU A 408 -16.12 -2.02 2.30
N CYS A 409 -15.07 -2.52 1.65
CA CYS A 409 -15.01 -2.64 0.19
C CYS A 409 -14.84 -4.10 -0.22
N GLU A 410 -15.45 -4.51 -1.33
CA GLU A 410 -15.10 -5.78 -1.96
C GLU A 410 -13.62 -5.76 -2.38
N ALA A 411 -12.89 -6.81 -2.01
CA ALA A 411 -11.47 -6.92 -2.28
C ALA A 411 -11.25 -7.25 -3.75
N LYS A 412 -10.39 -6.50 -4.46
CA LYS A 412 -10.01 -6.83 -5.85
C LYS A 412 -9.27 -8.16 -5.93
N LEU A 413 -8.58 -8.54 -4.86
CA LEU A 413 -7.91 -9.82 -4.67
C LEU A 413 -8.86 -11.03 -4.61
N SER A 414 -10.15 -10.84 -4.32
CA SER A 414 -11.19 -11.90 -4.32
C SER A 414 -11.19 -12.70 -5.62
N LYS A 415 -11.03 -12.01 -6.76
CA LYS A 415 -11.00 -12.60 -8.11
C LYS A 415 -9.87 -13.61 -8.33
N PHE A 416 -8.86 -13.61 -7.46
CA PHE A 416 -7.66 -14.42 -7.61
C PHE A 416 -7.54 -15.51 -6.53
N MET A 417 -8.45 -15.54 -5.57
CA MET A 417 -8.36 -16.45 -4.43
C MET A 417 -9.53 -17.45 -4.34
N ASP A 418 -10.54 -17.34 -5.22
CA ASP A 418 -11.77 -18.17 -5.17
C ASP A 418 -12.58 -17.95 -3.85
N TYR A 419 -12.52 -16.73 -3.33
CA TYR A 419 -13.26 -16.29 -2.13
C TYR A 419 -13.96 -14.96 -2.41
N ASN A 420 -15.13 -14.75 -1.82
CA ASN A 420 -15.80 -13.45 -1.81
C ASN A 420 -15.32 -12.63 -0.60
N ILE A 421 -14.14 -12.01 -0.74
CA ILE A 421 -13.48 -11.27 0.35
C ILE A 421 -13.91 -9.79 0.31
N TYR A 422 -14.21 -9.26 1.48
CA TYR A 422 -14.41 -7.84 1.74
C TYR A 422 -13.35 -7.35 2.73
N LEU A 423 -12.88 -6.12 2.54
CA LEU A 423 -11.86 -5.48 3.36
C LEU A 423 -12.50 -4.40 4.21
N LYS A 424 -12.35 -4.52 5.53
CA LYS A 424 -12.68 -3.43 6.46
C LYS A 424 -11.41 -2.62 6.75
N CYS A 425 -11.32 -1.43 6.16
CA CYS A 425 -10.07 -0.68 6.03
C CYS A 425 -9.78 0.25 7.22
N GLU A 426 -9.47 -0.33 8.39
CA GLU A 426 -9.10 0.46 9.59
C GLU A 426 -7.73 1.16 9.47
N ASN A 427 -6.90 0.75 8.51
CA ASN A 427 -5.72 1.51 8.10
C ASN A 427 -6.04 2.91 7.57
N LEU A 428 -7.30 3.18 7.19
CA LEU A 428 -7.76 4.51 6.75
C LEU A 428 -8.33 5.37 7.89
N GLN A 429 -8.12 5.01 9.15
CA GLN A 429 -8.35 5.93 10.27
C GLN A 429 -7.31 7.08 10.28
N TYR A 430 -7.46 8.12 11.10
CA TYR A 430 -6.58 9.30 11.06
C TYR A 430 -5.10 8.96 11.34
N THR A 431 -4.84 8.28 12.46
CA THR A 431 -3.54 7.71 12.87
C THR A 431 -3.20 6.41 12.14
N GLY A 432 -4.11 5.92 11.28
CA GLY A 432 -3.85 4.78 10.38
C GLY A 432 -4.06 3.40 11.00
N SER A 433 -4.91 3.26 12.03
CA SER A 433 -5.26 1.95 12.62
C SER A 433 -6.57 1.97 13.42
N CYS A 434 -7.07 0.78 13.76
CA CYS A 434 -8.26 0.62 14.60
C CYS A 434 -8.07 1.04 16.07
N ALA A 435 -6.82 1.23 16.52
CA ALA A 435 -6.50 1.51 17.93
C ALA A 435 -7.16 2.79 18.46
N GLU A 436 -7.43 3.75 17.57
CA GLU A 436 -8.12 5.00 17.90
C GLU A 436 -9.49 4.81 18.52
N ARG A 437 -10.24 3.79 18.08
CA ARG A 437 -11.59 3.55 18.59
C ARG A 437 -11.55 3.21 20.07
N GLY A 438 -10.64 2.33 20.46
CA GLY A 438 -10.45 1.94 21.85
C GLY A 438 -9.90 3.08 22.70
N ILE A 439 -8.84 3.73 22.22
CA ILE A 439 -8.20 4.84 22.94
C ILE A 439 -9.16 6.01 23.13
N ARG A 440 -9.84 6.47 22.08
CA ARG A 440 -10.78 7.58 22.18
C ARG A 440 -11.90 7.27 23.15
N ASN A 441 -12.40 6.03 23.14
CA ASN A 441 -13.43 5.60 24.07
C ASN A 441 -12.97 5.65 25.53
N ALA A 442 -11.74 5.17 25.80
CA ALA A 442 -11.15 5.19 27.14
C ALA A 442 -10.89 6.62 27.63
N LEU A 443 -10.36 7.50 26.76
CA LEU A 443 -10.12 8.90 27.08
C LEU A 443 -11.42 9.65 27.42
N LEU A 444 -12.48 9.47 26.61
CA LEU A 444 -13.77 10.10 26.88
C LEU A 444 -14.45 9.56 28.14
N ALA A 445 -14.30 8.27 28.42
CA ALA A 445 -14.82 7.66 29.63
C ALA A 445 -14.09 8.13 30.90
N ALA A 446 -12.79 8.40 30.81
CA ALA A 446 -12.01 8.95 31.93
C ALA A 446 -12.45 10.37 32.33
N GLY A 447 -13.13 11.11 31.44
CA GLY A 447 -13.72 12.40 31.74
C GLY A 447 -12.73 13.42 32.33
N GLN A 448 -13.18 14.22 33.31
CA GLN A 448 -12.32 15.21 33.96
C GLN A 448 -11.17 14.60 34.75
N GLU A 449 -11.32 13.36 35.25
CA GLU A 449 -10.27 12.66 35.97
C GLU A 449 -9.07 12.38 35.05
N GLY A 450 -9.35 11.96 33.81
CA GLY A 450 -8.32 11.80 32.77
C GLY A 450 -7.61 13.12 32.45
N SER A 451 -8.34 14.22 32.30
CA SER A 451 -7.75 15.54 32.04
C SER A 451 -6.87 16.05 33.20
N ALA A 452 -7.23 15.73 34.44
CA ALA A 452 -6.48 16.17 35.63
C ALA A 452 -5.24 15.31 35.91
N ARG A 453 -5.35 13.99 35.75
CA ARG A 453 -4.27 13.03 36.08
C ARG A 453 -3.35 12.75 34.90
N GLY A 454 -3.84 12.90 33.68
CA GLY A 454 -3.16 12.42 32.47
C GLY A 454 -3.21 10.89 32.33
N VAL A 455 -2.84 10.41 31.15
CA VAL A 455 -2.79 8.98 30.84
C VAL A 455 -1.38 8.55 30.44
N ILE A 456 -1.04 7.31 30.78
CA ILE A 456 0.21 6.67 30.39
C ILE A 456 -0.05 5.41 29.55
N VAL A 457 0.63 5.29 28.41
CA VAL A 457 0.40 4.23 27.44
C VAL A 457 1.72 3.53 27.08
N PRO A 458 1.97 2.31 27.59
CA PRO A 458 3.12 1.49 27.18
C PRO A 458 2.78 0.76 25.88
N SER A 459 3.23 1.28 24.73
CA SER A 459 2.94 0.68 23.43
C SER A 459 3.93 1.11 22.36
N ASN A 460 4.59 0.14 21.73
CA ASN A 460 5.51 0.39 20.61
C ASN A 460 4.82 0.60 19.26
N GLY A 461 3.54 0.93 19.24
CA GLY A 461 2.74 0.81 18.02
C GLY A 461 1.56 1.75 17.92
N ASN A 462 0.50 1.23 17.33
CA ASN A 462 -0.71 1.94 16.94
C ASN A 462 -1.44 2.62 18.11
N MET A 463 -1.42 2.03 19.31
CA MET A 463 -2.06 2.62 20.49
C MET A 463 -1.36 3.90 20.96
N ALA A 464 -0.03 3.97 20.87
CA ALA A 464 0.72 5.16 21.24
C ALA A 464 0.34 6.36 20.36
N MET A 465 0.25 6.14 19.04
CA MET A 465 -0.12 7.20 18.11
C MET A 465 -1.59 7.62 18.26
N ALA A 466 -2.47 6.64 18.49
CA ALA A 466 -3.87 6.91 18.81
C ALA A 466 -4.01 7.74 20.10
N ALA A 467 -3.23 7.40 21.13
CA ALA A 467 -3.23 8.13 22.40
C ALA A 467 -2.73 9.56 22.21
N ALA A 468 -1.58 9.73 21.55
CA ALA A 468 -1.04 11.05 21.28
C ALA A 468 -2.05 11.96 20.53
N TYR A 469 -2.63 11.46 19.44
CA TYR A 469 -3.58 12.22 18.64
C TYR A 469 -4.88 12.57 19.38
N HIS A 470 -5.56 11.58 19.96
CA HIS A 470 -6.85 11.81 20.64
C HIS A 470 -6.67 12.53 21.97
N GLY A 471 -5.56 12.32 22.67
CA GLY A 471 -5.21 13.08 23.87
C GLY A 471 -5.02 14.56 23.56
N GLY A 472 -4.26 14.89 22.50
CA GLY A 472 -4.09 16.26 22.05
C GLY A 472 -5.42 16.94 21.66
N ILE A 473 -6.32 16.25 20.96
CA ILE A 473 -7.64 16.78 20.60
C ILE A 473 -8.54 17.01 21.82
N LEU A 474 -8.51 16.07 22.77
CA LEU A 474 -9.36 16.11 23.96
C LEU A 474 -8.76 16.94 25.10
N GLY A 475 -7.53 17.46 24.94
CA GLY A 475 -6.81 18.19 25.99
C GLY A 475 -6.42 17.30 27.18
N VAL A 476 -6.25 16.00 26.96
CA VAL A 476 -5.79 15.05 27.98
C VAL A 476 -4.28 14.90 27.86
N PRO A 477 -3.49 15.16 28.91
CA PRO A 477 -2.04 14.92 28.89
C PRO A 477 -1.74 13.44 28.66
N VAL A 478 -0.87 13.13 27.69
CA VAL A 478 -0.51 11.76 27.32
C VAL A 478 0.99 11.56 27.44
N THR A 479 1.37 10.56 28.24
CA THR A 479 2.73 10.03 28.28
C THR A 479 2.78 8.70 27.53
N VAL A 480 3.60 8.62 26.49
CA VAL A 480 3.84 7.38 25.75
C VAL A 480 5.18 6.79 26.20
N VAL A 481 5.16 5.52 26.61
CA VAL A 481 6.38 4.79 26.95
C VAL A 481 6.74 3.86 25.81
N LEU A 482 7.92 4.08 25.23
CA LEU A 482 8.49 3.34 24.11
C LEU A 482 9.84 2.73 24.54
N PRO A 483 10.26 1.56 24.03
CA PRO A 483 11.60 1.02 24.23
C PRO A 483 12.65 1.82 23.49
N ASP A 484 13.88 1.75 23.97
CA ASP A 484 15.03 2.50 23.48
C ASP A 484 15.32 2.23 21.99
N ARG A 485 14.97 1.03 21.50
CA ARG A 485 15.16 0.59 20.11
C ARG A 485 14.04 0.99 19.16
N THR A 486 13.07 1.79 19.62
CA THR A 486 11.95 2.23 18.77
C THR A 486 12.45 3.11 17.63
N PRO A 487 12.00 2.91 16.38
CA PRO A 487 12.44 3.76 15.26
C PRO A 487 12.18 5.25 15.54
N PRO A 488 13.16 6.15 15.31
CA PRO A 488 13.02 7.58 15.63
C PRO A 488 11.81 8.24 15.00
N ALA A 489 11.49 7.87 13.76
CA ALA A 489 10.34 8.40 13.02
C ALA A 489 9.01 8.15 13.76
N GLN A 490 8.90 7.04 14.50
CA GLN A 490 7.71 6.71 15.26
C GLN A 490 7.63 7.49 16.57
N ALA A 491 8.75 7.60 17.30
CA ALA A 491 8.84 8.41 18.52
C ALA A 491 8.56 9.89 18.21
N GLN A 492 9.20 10.42 17.17
CA GLN A 492 8.98 11.78 16.69
C GLN A 492 7.52 12.03 16.32
N ARG A 493 6.86 11.08 15.64
CA ARG A 493 5.44 11.21 15.28
C ARG A 493 4.54 11.33 16.50
N CYS A 494 4.81 10.60 17.58
CA CYS A 494 4.06 10.72 18.82
C CYS A 494 4.28 12.10 19.47
N ALA A 495 5.52 12.59 19.46
CA ALA A 495 5.86 13.93 19.95
C ALA A 495 5.22 15.05 19.11
N GLU A 496 5.22 14.94 17.77
CA GLU A 496 4.54 15.88 16.86
C GLU A 496 3.03 15.98 17.09
N LEU A 497 2.43 14.91 17.62
CA LEU A 497 1.01 14.85 17.99
C LEU A 497 0.74 15.38 19.41
N GLY A 498 1.77 15.80 20.16
CA GLY A 498 1.65 16.44 21.46
C GLY A 498 1.77 15.50 22.67
N ALA A 499 2.26 14.28 22.48
CA ALA A 499 2.53 13.37 23.61
C ALA A 499 3.94 13.55 24.18
N ASP A 500 4.07 13.37 25.50
CA ASP A 500 5.36 13.23 26.17
C ASP A 500 5.91 11.84 25.91
N VAL A 501 7.02 11.75 25.18
CA VAL A 501 7.63 10.47 24.79
C VAL A 501 8.75 10.11 25.75
N VAL A 502 8.62 8.95 26.40
CA VAL A 502 9.65 8.39 27.29
C VAL A 502 10.22 7.13 26.66
N LEU A 503 11.53 7.12 26.42
CA LEU A 503 12.26 5.94 25.95
C LEU A 503 12.85 5.19 27.14
N VAL A 504 12.38 3.96 27.38
CA VAL A 504 12.83 3.11 28.50
C VAL A 504 12.86 1.64 28.11
N GLY A 505 14.01 1.02 28.30
CA GLY A 505 14.15 -0.44 28.31
C GLY A 505 14.33 -1.05 26.92
N ALA A 506 14.63 -2.34 26.90
CA ALA A 506 14.96 -3.05 25.66
C ALA A 506 13.71 -3.54 24.90
N ASN A 507 12.61 -3.79 25.61
CA ASN A 507 11.40 -4.42 25.05
C ASN A 507 10.10 -3.81 25.64
N CYS A 508 8.95 -4.21 25.09
CA CYS A 508 7.63 -3.71 25.52
C CYS A 508 7.30 -4.03 26.98
N ASP A 509 7.81 -5.14 27.51
CA ASP A 509 7.53 -5.57 28.89
C ASP A 509 8.27 -4.66 29.89
N ASP A 510 9.49 -4.20 29.54
CA ASP A 510 10.22 -3.18 30.30
C ASP A 510 9.44 -1.85 30.32
N ALA A 511 8.93 -1.42 29.16
CA ALA A 511 8.10 -0.22 29.03
C ALA A 511 6.80 -0.33 29.84
N LEU A 512 6.16 -1.49 29.85
CA LEU A 512 4.97 -1.77 30.68
C LEU A 512 5.32 -1.73 32.17
N THR A 513 6.44 -2.29 32.57
CA THR A 513 6.91 -2.28 33.97
C THR A 513 7.16 -0.85 34.44
N TYR A 514 7.83 -0.04 33.62
CA TYR A 514 8.00 1.38 33.89
C TYR A 514 6.65 2.11 33.98
N ALA A 515 5.74 1.86 33.05
CA ALA A 515 4.42 2.49 33.05
C ALA A 515 3.59 2.11 34.30
N LYS A 516 3.67 0.86 34.77
CA LYS A 516 3.05 0.42 36.04
C LYS A 516 3.62 1.17 37.25
N LYS A 517 4.95 1.36 37.27
CA LYS A 517 5.61 2.15 38.32
C LYS A 517 5.14 3.61 38.32
N VAL A 518 5.13 4.25 37.15
CA VAL A 518 4.66 5.64 37.02
C VAL A 518 3.17 5.75 37.39
N HIS A 519 2.33 4.80 36.96
CA HIS A 519 0.92 4.74 37.35
C HIS A 519 0.72 4.76 38.86
N HIS A 520 1.56 4.02 39.60
CA HIS A 520 1.54 3.99 41.06
C HIS A 520 2.04 5.32 41.66
N ASP A 521 3.12 5.88 41.12
CA ASP A 521 3.82 7.03 41.71
C ASP A 521 3.17 8.39 41.36
N SER A 522 2.89 8.64 40.08
CA SER A 522 2.32 9.90 39.57
C SER A 522 0.80 9.93 39.53
N ARG A 523 0.15 8.79 39.83
CA ARG A 523 -1.28 8.56 39.65
C ARG A 523 -1.77 8.80 38.23
N GLN A 524 -0.96 8.78 37.18
CA GLN A 524 -1.49 8.78 35.80
C GLN A 524 -2.37 7.55 35.54
N ILE A 525 -3.37 7.62 34.67
CA ILE A 525 -4.20 6.46 34.33
C ILE A 525 -3.46 5.56 33.33
N LEU A 526 -3.21 4.30 33.70
CA LEU A 526 -2.56 3.34 32.81
C LEU A 526 -3.58 2.77 31.82
N LEU A 527 -3.39 3.02 30.52
CA LEU A 527 -4.19 2.42 29.47
C LEU A 527 -3.43 1.27 28.80
N SER A 528 -4.01 0.08 28.86
CA SER A 528 -3.49 -1.12 28.20
C SER A 528 -4.43 -1.59 27.10
N SER A 529 -3.93 -2.44 26.19
CA SER A 529 -4.74 -2.97 25.09
C SER A 529 -5.94 -3.81 25.57
N ASP A 530 -5.80 -4.44 26.74
CA ASP A 530 -6.79 -5.36 27.33
C ASP A 530 -7.70 -4.66 28.35
N ASP A 531 -7.64 -3.33 28.43
CA ASP A 531 -8.55 -2.54 29.25
C ASP A 531 -10.00 -2.64 28.74
N PRO A 532 -11.02 -2.86 29.60
CA PRO A 532 -12.41 -2.99 29.19
C PRO A 532 -12.95 -1.82 28.35
N LEU A 533 -12.55 -0.58 28.62
CA LEU A 533 -12.98 0.59 27.87
C LEU A 533 -12.31 0.62 26.50
N VAL A 534 -11.03 0.27 26.42
CA VAL A 534 -10.34 0.12 25.15
C VAL A 534 -10.99 -0.98 24.31
N MET A 535 -11.24 -2.15 24.91
CA MET A 535 -11.94 -3.26 24.28
C MET A 535 -13.33 -2.85 23.78
N ALA A 536 -14.14 -2.15 24.59
CA ALA A 536 -15.47 -1.69 24.20
C ALA A 536 -15.42 -0.80 22.95
N GLY A 537 -14.46 0.14 22.89
CA GLY A 537 -14.26 0.99 21.72
C GLY A 537 -13.86 0.20 20.48
N LEU A 538 -12.96 -0.78 20.59
CA LEU A 538 -12.57 -1.66 19.48
C LEU A 538 -13.75 -2.47 18.93
N GLY A 539 -14.74 -2.81 19.77
CA GLY A 539 -15.93 -3.58 19.36
C GLY A 539 -16.83 -2.85 18.37
N THR A 540 -16.73 -1.52 18.29
CA THR A 540 -17.49 -0.72 17.32
C THR A 540 -17.13 -1.08 15.87
N VAL A 541 -15.93 -1.62 15.63
CA VAL A 541 -15.55 -2.20 14.33
C VAL A 541 -16.52 -3.33 13.94
N GLY A 542 -16.86 -4.21 14.88
CA GLY A 542 -17.79 -5.31 14.62
C GLY A 542 -19.22 -4.83 14.35
N ILE A 543 -19.65 -3.75 15.01
CA ILE A 543 -20.93 -3.10 14.71
C ILE A 543 -20.94 -2.59 13.27
N GLU A 544 -19.90 -1.84 12.87
CA GLU A 544 -19.81 -1.30 11.51
C GLU A 544 -19.76 -2.40 10.45
N ILE A 545 -19.02 -3.49 10.68
CA ILE A 545 -18.93 -4.60 9.73
C ILE A 545 -20.30 -5.21 9.45
N VAL A 546 -21.06 -5.55 10.51
CA VAL A 546 -22.39 -6.20 10.34
C VAL A 546 -23.39 -5.23 9.71
N THR A 547 -23.33 -3.94 10.07
CA THR A 547 -24.23 -2.92 9.49
C THR A 547 -23.90 -2.64 8.02
N GLN A 548 -22.62 -2.60 7.65
CA GLN A 548 -22.18 -2.36 6.27
C GLN A 548 -22.35 -3.57 5.35
N LEU A 549 -22.29 -4.80 5.90
CA LEU A 549 -22.53 -6.05 5.18
C LEU A 549 -23.42 -7.01 5.99
N PRO A 550 -24.75 -6.81 5.99
CA PRO A 550 -25.67 -7.66 6.76
C PRO A 550 -25.64 -9.15 6.36
N GLU A 551 -25.26 -9.43 5.11
CA GLU A 551 -25.18 -10.77 4.50
C GLU A 551 -23.85 -11.50 4.76
N LEU A 552 -23.01 -10.96 5.64
CA LEU A 552 -21.73 -11.50 6.11
C LEU A 552 -21.80 -12.96 6.60
N ASP A 553 -20.89 -13.83 6.17
CA ASP A 553 -20.77 -15.20 6.68
C ASP A 553 -19.68 -15.34 7.75
N ALA A 554 -18.54 -14.66 7.56
CA ALA A 554 -17.38 -14.79 8.43
C ALA A 554 -16.55 -13.51 8.54
N VAL A 555 -15.97 -13.25 9.72
CA VAL A 555 -14.98 -12.18 9.93
C VAL A 555 -13.66 -12.80 10.38
N ILE A 556 -12.56 -12.38 9.76
CA ILE A 556 -11.19 -12.77 10.15
C ILE A 556 -10.49 -11.56 10.74
N VAL A 557 -10.02 -11.69 11.98
CA VAL A 557 -9.49 -10.59 12.80
C VAL A 557 -8.04 -10.88 13.21
N PRO A 558 -7.08 -9.97 12.96
CA PRO A 558 -5.71 -10.09 13.46
C PRO A 558 -5.62 -10.08 14.99
N VAL A 559 -4.69 -10.87 15.56
CA VAL A 559 -4.64 -11.13 17.01
C VAL A 559 -3.29 -10.73 17.61
N ALA A 560 -3.29 -9.59 18.29
CA ALA A 560 -2.27 -9.22 19.28
C ALA A 560 -2.65 -9.82 20.64
N SER A 561 -2.83 -9.03 21.71
CA SER A 561 -3.31 -9.52 23.01
C SER A 561 -4.68 -10.24 22.96
N GLY A 562 -5.48 -9.99 21.93
CA GLY A 562 -6.80 -10.59 21.73
C GLY A 562 -7.95 -9.60 21.89
N ALA A 563 -7.69 -8.39 22.39
CA ALA A 563 -8.71 -7.37 22.63
C ALA A 563 -9.61 -7.10 21.41
N LEU A 564 -9.01 -6.81 20.25
CA LEU A 564 -9.74 -6.57 19.01
C LEU A 564 -10.61 -7.76 18.58
N LEU A 565 -10.07 -8.99 18.65
CA LEU A 565 -10.80 -10.21 18.32
C LEU A 565 -11.97 -10.43 19.27
N ALA A 566 -11.74 -10.31 20.57
CA ALA A 566 -12.78 -10.45 21.60
C ALA A 566 -13.92 -9.45 21.39
N SER A 567 -13.59 -8.20 21.12
CA SER A 567 -14.59 -7.14 20.93
C SER A 567 -15.39 -7.29 19.65
N VAL A 568 -14.73 -7.62 18.53
CA VAL A 568 -15.42 -7.91 17.26
C VAL A 568 -16.30 -9.15 17.42
N LEU A 569 -15.83 -10.18 18.12
CA LEU A 569 -16.61 -11.39 18.39
C LEU A 569 -17.91 -11.08 19.15
N VAL A 570 -17.84 -10.31 20.24
CA VAL A 570 -19.04 -9.94 21.01
C VAL A 570 -20.03 -9.16 20.15
N ALA A 571 -19.56 -8.18 19.37
CA ALA A 571 -20.41 -7.39 18.47
C ALA A 571 -21.06 -8.26 17.38
N CYS A 572 -20.26 -9.07 16.67
CA CYS A 572 -20.75 -9.93 15.60
C CYS A 572 -21.73 -10.98 16.12
N LYS A 573 -21.40 -11.72 17.20
CA LYS A 573 -22.29 -12.76 17.73
C LYS A 573 -23.61 -12.20 18.28
N LYS A 574 -23.62 -10.95 18.77
CA LYS A 574 -24.85 -10.30 19.23
C LYS A 574 -25.74 -9.82 18.08
N LEU A 575 -25.15 -9.21 17.04
CA LEU A 575 -25.89 -8.65 15.92
C LEU A 575 -26.25 -9.71 14.86
N LYS A 576 -25.38 -10.69 14.66
CA LYS A 576 -25.55 -11.80 13.71
C LYS A 576 -24.95 -13.09 14.30
N CYS A 577 -25.75 -13.83 15.07
CA CYS A 577 -25.31 -15.03 15.77
C CYS A 577 -24.69 -16.12 14.86
N SER A 578 -25.14 -16.20 13.59
CA SER A 578 -24.62 -17.15 12.59
C SER A 578 -23.25 -16.76 12.02
N CYS A 579 -22.77 -15.53 12.26
CA CYS A 579 -21.48 -15.07 11.77
C CYS A 579 -20.36 -15.87 12.43
N LEU A 580 -19.47 -16.43 11.62
CA LEU A 580 -18.23 -17.06 12.09
C LEU A 580 -17.19 -15.97 12.36
N VAL A 581 -16.42 -16.12 13.43
CA VAL A 581 -15.37 -15.16 13.83
C VAL A 581 -14.08 -15.92 14.05
N TYR A 582 -13.12 -15.65 13.18
CA TYR A 582 -11.79 -16.25 13.17
C TYR A 582 -10.74 -15.27 13.68
N GLY A 583 -9.81 -15.75 14.49
CA GLY A 583 -8.60 -15.01 14.82
C GLY A 583 -7.42 -15.43 13.96
N ALA A 584 -6.56 -14.50 13.53
CA ALA A 584 -5.34 -14.77 12.80
C ALA A 584 -4.10 -14.21 13.53
N GLU A 585 -3.12 -15.07 13.82
CA GLU A 585 -1.83 -14.67 14.42
C GLU A 585 -0.64 -15.26 13.67
N CYS A 586 0.54 -14.64 13.84
CA CYS A 586 1.78 -15.07 13.21
C CYS A 586 2.34 -16.34 13.88
N ALA A 587 2.77 -17.31 13.08
CA ALA A 587 3.37 -18.58 13.53
C ALA A 587 4.61 -18.41 14.41
N ARG A 588 5.32 -17.28 14.30
CA ARG A 588 6.48 -16.97 15.14
C ARG A 588 6.10 -16.60 16.57
N VAL A 589 4.90 -16.09 16.83
CA VAL A 589 4.43 -15.69 18.17
C VAL A 589 2.96 -16.13 18.38
N PRO A 590 2.67 -17.45 18.44
CA PRO A 590 1.31 -18.00 18.47
C PRO A 590 0.72 -18.04 19.89
N LYS A 591 0.60 -16.87 20.51
CA LYS A 591 0.23 -16.73 21.93
C LYS A 591 -1.23 -17.04 22.23
N MET A 592 -2.17 -16.62 21.39
CA MET A 592 -3.59 -16.87 21.64
C MET A 592 -3.93 -18.33 21.38
N MET A 593 -3.35 -18.95 20.35
CA MET A 593 -3.48 -20.39 20.10
C MET A 593 -2.98 -21.20 21.30
N LYS A 594 -1.79 -20.89 21.82
CA LYS A 594 -1.24 -21.58 22.99
C LYS A 594 -2.07 -21.34 24.26
N ALA A 595 -2.61 -20.12 24.45
CA ALA A 595 -3.49 -19.83 25.58
C ALA A 595 -4.79 -20.63 25.52
N LEU A 596 -5.41 -20.78 24.35
CA LEU A 596 -6.61 -21.59 24.17
C LEU A 596 -6.34 -23.08 24.40
N GLN A 597 -5.21 -23.60 23.92
CA GLN A 597 -4.78 -24.98 24.15
C GLN A 597 -4.51 -25.26 25.64
N ALA A 598 -3.88 -24.31 26.35
CA ALA A 598 -3.59 -24.43 27.77
C ALA A 598 -4.80 -24.13 28.67
N GLY A 599 -5.89 -23.58 28.13
CA GLY A 599 -7.08 -23.18 28.88
C GLY A 599 -6.90 -21.95 29.78
N ARG A 600 -5.73 -21.29 29.71
CA ARG A 600 -5.34 -20.07 30.44
C ARG A 600 -4.29 -19.27 29.65
N PRO A 601 -4.14 -17.94 29.87
CA PRO A 601 -3.02 -17.18 29.30
C PRO A 601 -1.67 -17.80 29.65
N VAL A 602 -0.79 -17.92 28.66
CA VAL A 602 0.57 -18.44 28.80
C VAL A 602 1.53 -17.55 28.03
N SER A 603 2.72 -17.34 28.58
CA SER A 603 3.77 -16.56 27.93
C SER A 603 4.45 -17.37 26.81
N VAL A 604 4.78 -16.69 25.72
CA VAL A 604 5.46 -17.24 24.54
C VAL A 604 6.66 -16.35 24.20
N PRO A 605 7.82 -16.93 23.83
CA PRO A 605 8.97 -16.15 23.38
C PRO A 605 8.62 -15.26 22.19
N VAL A 606 8.92 -13.96 22.31
CA VAL A 606 8.70 -12.99 21.24
C VAL A 606 9.90 -13.01 20.29
N MET A 607 9.67 -13.41 19.04
CA MET A 607 10.69 -13.42 17.99
C MET A 607 10.45 -12.30 16.97
N PRO A 608 11.51 -11.64 16.44
CA PRO A 608 11.37 -10.66 15.38
C PRO A 608 10.65 -11.23 14.16
N ASN A 609 9.65 -10.51 13.64
CA ASN A 609 8.86 -10.93 12.49
C ASN A 609 8.19 -9.73 11.78
N LEU A 610 7.64 -9.95 10.58
CA LEU A 610 6.96 -8.91 9.79
C LEU A 610 5.65 -8.38 10.41
N ALA A 611 4.98 -9.15 11.25
CA ALA A 611 3.75 -8.77 11.96
C ALA A 611 4.06 -8.32 13.39
N ASP A 612 5.03 -7.42 13.55
CA ASP A 612 5.52 -6.94 14.85
C ASP A 612 4.44 -6.29 15.72
N GLY A 613 3.44 -5.63 15.12
CA GLY A 613 2.26 -5.13 15.82
C GLY A 613 1.40 -6.21 16.50
N LEU A 614 1.63 -7.50 16.19
CA LEU A 614 0.99 -8.64 16.85
C LEU A 614 1.91 -9.33 17.88
N SER A 615 3.15 -8.88 18.04
CA SER A 615 4.21 -9.55 18.83
C SER A 615 4.15 -9.19 20.32
N VAL A 616 3.13 -9.70 21.00
CA VAL A 616 3.02 -9.65 22.47
C VAL A 616 3.42 -11.02 23.04
N SER A 617 3.98 -11.10 24.25
CA SER A 617 4.40 -12.35 24.87
C SER A 617 3.21 -13.17 25.40
N ILE A 618 2.17 -12.51 25.90
CA ILE A 618 1.02 -13.13 26.57
C ILE A 618 -0.32 -12.64 25.98
N ALA A 619 -1.34 -13.50 26.01
CA ALA A 619 -2.72 -13.11 25.72
C ALA A 619 -3.30 -12.27 26.88
N GLY A 620 -4.15 -11.29 26.57
CA GLY A 620 -4.84 -10.49 27.57
C GLY A 620 -5.83 -11.33 28.38
N SER A 621 -5.91 -11.09 29.69
CA SER A 621 -6.80 -11.81 30.61
C SER A 621 -8.27 -11.59 30.28
N ASN A 622 -8.68 -10.35 30.01
CA ASN A 622 -10.05 -9.98 29.69
C ASN A 622 -10.44 -10.48 28.30
N ALA A 623 -9.56 -10.30 27.32
CA ALA A 623 -9.72 -10.86 25.98
C ALA A 623 -9.86 -12.39 26.03
N PHE A 624 -8.98 -13.09 26.75
CA PHE A 624 -9.05 -14.55 26.88
C PHE A 624 -10.35 -15.02 27.54
N ALA A 625 -10.76 -14.41 28.65
CA ALA A 625 -12.01 -14.72 29.33
C ALA A 625 -13.24 -14.47 28.44
N THR A 626 -13.18 -13.46 27.58
CA THR A 626 -14.24 -13.17 26.60
C THR A 626 -14.27 -14.20 25.46
N LEU A 627 -13.12 -14.66 25.00
CA LEU A 627 -12.98 -15.59 23.86
C LEU A 627 -13.22 -17.06 24.22
N LYS A 628 -12.84 -17.47 25.43
CA LYS A 628 -12.89 -18.87 25.87
C LYS A 628 -14.31 -19.45 25.71
N GLY A 629 -14.42 -20.49 24.89
CA GLY A 629 -15.68 -21.18 24.59
C GLY A 629 -16.64 -20.44 23.65
N ARG A 630 -16.25 -19.28 23.10
CA ARG A 630 -17.09 -18.49 22.17
C ARG A 630 -16.48 -18.29 20.79
N LEU A 631 -15.15 -18.36 20.67
CA LEU A 631 -14.42 -18.20 19.42
C LEU A 631 -14.59 -19.42 18.51
N ASP A 632 -14.86 -19.19 17.23
CA ASP A 632 -15.07 -20.28 16.26
C ASP A 632 -13.74 -20.99 15.95
N ARG A 633 -12.67 -20.25 15.60
CA ARG A 633 -11.34 -20.84 15.34
C ARG A 633 -10.21 -19.81 15.34
N MET A 634 -9.02 -20.24 15.79
CA MET A 634 -7.75 -19.53 15.62
C MET A 634 -6.96 -20.07 14.43
N LEU A 635 -6.35 -19.17 13.67
CA LEU A 635 -5.55 -19.44 12.48
C LEU A 635 -4.11 -18.97 12.74
N VAL A 636 -3.14 -19.83 12.40
CA VAL A 636 -1.71 -19.56 12.57
C VAL A 636 -1.09 -19.38 11.20
N VAL A 637 -0.56 -18.19 10.94
CA VAL A 637 -0.13 -17.75 9.61
C VAL A 637 1.38 -17.68 9.53
N ASP A 638 1.97 -18.25 8.48
CA ASP A 638 3.41 -18.16 8.26
C ASP A 638 3.82 -16.77 7.77
N GLU A 639 4.98 -16.32 8.24
CA GLU A 639 5.50 -14.98 7.94
C GLU A 639 5.67 -14.72 6.43
N ALA A 640 5.95 -15.77 5.64
CA ALA A 640 6.04 -15.64 4.19
C ALA A 640 4.70 -15.24 3.55
N TYR A 641 3.57 -15.75 4.06
CA TYR A 641 2.24 -15.33 3.60
C TYR A 641 1.89 -13.92 4.06
N VAL A 642 2.38 -13.49 5.23
CA VAL A 642 2.30 -12.08 5.65
C VAL A 642 3.01 -11.19 4.62
N ALA A 643 4.23 -11.54 4.19
CA ALA A 643 4.96 -10.78 3.16
C ALA A 643 4.21 -10.73 1.82
N ARG A 644 3.69 -11.88 1.36
CA ARG A 644 2.88 -11.99 0.13
C ARG A 644 1.61 -11.15 0.21
N ALA A 645 0.96 -11.10 1.37
CA ALA A 645 -0.25 -10.31 1.59
C ALA A 645 0.04 -8.80 1.59
N ILE A 646 1.15 -8.34 2.18
CA ILE A 646 1.58 -6.93 2.09
C ILE A 646 1.75 -6.51 0.63
N ILE A 647 2.45 -7.32 -0.18
CA ILE A 647 2.62 -7.03 -1.61
C ILE A 647 1.28 -7.05 -2.34
N SER A 648 0.42 -8.02 -2.07
CA SER A 648 -0.87 -8.16 -2.75
C SER A 648 -1.81 -6.98 -2.45
N VAL A 649 -1.88 -6.52 -1.20
CA VAL A 649 -2.67 -5.34 -0.82
C VAL A 649 -2.12 -4.08 -1.50
N LEU A 650 -0.79 -3.93 -1.53
CA LEU A 650 -0.14 -2.80 -2.19
C LEU A 650 -0.35 -2.82 -3.72
N GLU A 651 -0.25 -3.98 -4.36
CA GLU A 651 -0.35 -4.15 -5.82
C GLU A 651 -1.77 -4.23 -6.37
N ARG A 652 -2.74 -4.73 -5.59
CA ARG A 652 -4.11 -4.97 -6.08
C ARG A 652 -5.08 -3.95 -5.50
N GLU A 653 -5.01 -3.72 -4.20
CA GLU A 653 -5.93 -2.82 -3.49
C GLU A 653 -5.47 -1.36 -3.52
N ARG A 654 -4.17 -1.10 -3.77
CA ARG A 654 -3.55 0.24 -3.74
C ARG A 654 -3.59 0.90 -2.35
N LEU A 655 -3.70 0.07 -1.32
CA LEU A 655 -3.68 0.47 0.08
C LEU A 655 -2.34 0.10 0.71
N VAL A 656 -1.94 0.86 1.73
CA VAL A 656 -0.78 0.54 2.57
C VAL A 656 -1.27 -0.09 3.87
N ALA A 657 -0.77 -1.29 4.16
CA ALA A 657 -1.06 -2.04 5.37
C ALA A 657 0.25 -2.57 6.00
N ASP A 658 0.32 -2.59 7.33
CA ASP A 658 1.44 -3.21 8.05
C ASP A 658 1.23 -4.74 8.17
N GLY A 659 2.22 -5.46 8.71
CA GLY A 659 2.13 -6.92 8.82
C GLY A 659 1.01 -7.40 9.75
N ALA A 660 0.64 -6.60 10.77
CA ALA A 660 -0.52 -6.89 11.60
C ALA A 660 -1.82 -6.72 10.79
N GLY A 661 -1.91 -5.64 10.02
CA GLY A 661 -3.05 -5.29 9.18
C GLY A 661 -3.38 -6.34 8.13
N VAL A 662 -2.38 -6.98 7.52
CA VAL A 662 -2.64 -7.99 6.47
C VAL A 662 -2.78 -9.42 6.99
N CYS A 663 -2.63 -9.67 8.29
CA CYS A 663 -2.60 -11.03 8.85
C CYS A 663 -3.88 -11.83 8.51
N ALA A 664 -5.04 -11.17 8.53
CA ALA A 664 -6.31 -11.77 8.13
C ALA A 664 -6.32 -12.21 6.66
N ILE A 665 -5.80 -11.38 5.75
CA ILE A 665 -5.69 -11.68 4.31
C ILE A 665 -4.68 -12.80 4.09
N ALA A 666 -3.54 -12.76 4.79
CA ALA A 666 -2.51 -13.78 4.72
C ALA A 666 -3.03 -15.16 5.12
N ALA A 667 -3.93 -15.26 6.10
CA ALA A 667 -4.58 -16.52 6.48
C ALA A 667 -5.41 -17.12 5.33
N VAL A 668 -6.11 -16.27 4.56
CA VAL A 668 -6.87 -16.71 3.38
C VAL A 668 -5.92 -17.12 2.25
N MET A 669 -4.87 -16.34 2.00
CA MET A 669 -3.84 -16.65 1.00
C MET A 669 -3.11 -17.96 1.28
N GLN A 670 -2.91 -18.31 2.54
CA GLN A 670 -2.33 -19.58 2.96
C GLN A 670 -3.29 -20.76 2.80
N GLY A 671 -4.58 -20.51 2.56
CA GLY A 671 -5.59 -21.56 2.40
C GLY A 671 -6.04 -22.17 3.72
N LEU A 672 -5.97 -21.43 4.83
CA LEU A 672 -6.33 -21.95 6.16
C LEU A 672 -7.84 -22.08 6.39
N VAL A 673 -8.65 -21.49 5.51
CA VAL A 673 -10.13 -21.39 5.61
C VAL A 673 -10.86 -21.89 4.35
N PRO A 674 -10.58 -23.09 3.83
CA PRO A 674 -11.22 -23.61 2.62
C PRO A 674 -12.76 -23.65 2.71
N GLU A 675 -13.31 -23.79 3.92
CA GLU A 675 -14.75 -23.77 4.21
C GLU A 675 -15.44 -22.42 3.95
N LEU A 676 -14.67 -21.37 3.68
CA LEU A 676 -15.15 -20.03 3.33
C LEU A 676 -15.20 -19.77 1.82
N ARG A 677 -14.80 -20.72 0.96
CA ARG A 677 -14.94 -20.57 -0.50
C ARG A 677 -16.40 -20.35 -0.88
N GLY A 678 -16.64 -19.39 -1.76
CA GLY A 678 -17.99 -18.93 -2.13
C GLY A 678 -18.75 -18.13 -1.06
N LYS A 679 -18.29 -18.10 0.20
CA LYS A 679 -18.90 -17.32 1.29
C LYS A 679 -18.39 -15.89 1.33
N ARG A 680 -19.20 -14.98 1.87
CA ARG A 680 -18.86 -13.56 2.07
C ARG A 680 -18.05 -13.41 3.35
N ALA A 681 -16.73 -13.34 3.21
CA ALA A 681 -15.80 -13.22 4.31
C ALA A 681 -15.21 -11.80 4.40
N VAL A 682 -15.17 -11.22 5.59
CA VAL A 682 -14.55 -9.92 5.85
C VAL A 682 -13.16 -10.14 6.45
N CYS A 683 -12.13 -9.63 5.78
CA CYS A 683 -10.78 -9.51 6.33
C CYS A 683 -10.60 -8.10 6.90
N LEU A 684 -10.26 -8.01 8.19
CA LEU A 684 -9.95 -6.74 8.83
C LEU A 684 -8.53 -6.28 8.49
N ILE A 685 -8.37 -5.08 7.91
CA ILE A 685 -7.08 -4.41 7.80
C ILE A 685 -6.87 -3.54 9.04
N SER A 686 -6.31 -4.10 10.10
CA SER A 686 -6.22 -3.46 11.42
C SER A 686 -5.33 -2.20 11.47
N GLY A 687 -4.33 -2.10 10.60
CA GLY A 687 -3.35 -1.00 10.62
C GLY A 687 -2.52 -0.86 9.34
N GLY A 688 -2.00 0.35 9.12
CA GLY A 688 -1.15 0.71 7.98
C GLY A 688 0.13 1.43 8.35
N ASN A 689 0.61 1.26 9.59
CA ASN A 689 1.71 2.05 10.14
C ASN A 689 3.05 1.35 9.99
N ILE A 690 3.45 1.19 8.73
CA ILE A 690 4.76 0.65 8.35
C ILE A 690 5.73 1.78 8.03
N ASP A 691 6.92 1.73 8.61
CA ASP A 691 8.04 2.61 8.28
C ASP A 691 8.55 2.35 6.84
N SER A 692 8.94 3.41 6.12
CA SER A 692 9.43 3.32 4.74
C SER A 692 10.62 2.37 4.55
N GLY A 693 11.58 2.37 5.48
CA GLY A 693 12.71 1.45 5.46
C GLY A 693 12.28 -0.01 5.65
N ARG A 694 11.34 -0.25 6.58
CA ARG A 694 10.75 -1.58 6.79
C ARG A 694 9.91 -2.04 5.61
N LEU A 695 9.14 -1.15 4.99
CA LEU A 695 8.35 -1.45 3.80
C LEU A 695 9.24 -1.85 2.62
N SER A 696 10.33 -1.12 2.36
CA SER A 696 11.30 -1.45 1.30
C SER A 696 11.90 -2.85 1.48
N ARG A 697 12.31 -3.22 2.71
CA ARG A 697 12.80 -4.57 3.02
C ARG A 697 11.72 -5.65 2.88
N THR A 698 10.51 -5.34 3.33
CA THR A 698 9.35 -6.25 3.22
C THR A 698 8.99 -6.51 1.78
N ILE A 699 9.07 -5.49 0.93
CA ILE A 699 8.87 -5.59 -0.51
C ILE A 699 9.85 -6.61 -1.11
N GLN A 700 11.14 -6.49 -0.81
CA GLN A 700 12.15 -7.42 -1.33
C GLN A 700 11.90 -8.86 -0.87
N ARG A 701 11.55 -9.05 0.41
CA ARG A 701 11.20 -10.39 0.95
C ARG A 701 9.95 -10.96 0.30
N GLY A 702 8.89 -10.16 0.13
CA GLY A 702 7.66 -10.56 -0.52
C GLY A 702 7.88 -10.96 -1.98
N LEU A 703 8.67 -10.19 -2.72
CA LEU A 703 9.05 -10.53 -4.10
C LEU A 703 9.85 -11.84 -4.18
N GLY A 704 10.76 -12.09 -3.23
CA GLY A 704 11.45 -13.38 -3.13
C GLY A 704 10.48 -14.54 -2.84
N ALA A 705 9.53 -14.35 -1.92
CA ALA A 705 8.51 -15.34 -1.59
C ALA A 705 7.50 -15.62 -2.71
N MET A 706 7.36 -14.72 -3.69
CA MET A 706 6.49 -14.88 -4.87
C MET A 706 7.26 -15.34 -6.12
N GLY A 707 8.53 -15.72 -5.96
CA GLY A 707 9.41 -16.12 -7.07
C GLY A 707 9.60 -15.02 -8.10
N ARG A 708 9.53 -13.75 -7.71
CA ARG A 708 9.80 -12.57 -8.57
C ARG A 708 11.21 -12.03 -8.38
N LEU A 709 11.90 -12.47 -7.34
CA LEU A 709 13.33 -12.27 -7.15
C LEU A 709 13.98 -13.63 -6.91
N VAL A 710 14.94 -13.98 -7.76
CA VAL A 710 15.71 -15.22 -7.65
C VAL A 710 17.15 -14.87 -7.35
N ARG A 711 17.68 -15.43 -6.26
CA ARG A 711 19.09 -15.33 -5.89
C ARG A 711 19.77 -16.67 -6.10
N PHE A 712 20.90 -16.66 -6.80
CA PHE A 712 21.72 -17.84 -7.00
C PHE A 712 23.22 -17.50 -7.02
N ALA A 713 24.03 -18.48 -6.69
CA ALA A 713 25.47 -18.44 -6.83
C ALA A 713 25.87 -19.43 -7.92
N VAL A 714 26.71 -19.02 -8.85
CA VAL A 714 27.14 -19.87 -9.96
C VAL A 714 28.65 -19.74 -10.16
N ALA A 715 29.33 -20.87 -10.40
CA ALA A 715 30.74 -20.83 -10.79
C ALA A 715 30.84 -20.54 -12.29
N VAL A 716 31.58 -19.49 -12.64
CA VAL A 716 31.75 -19.03 -14.01
C VAL A 716 33.23 -19.15 -14.40
N PRO A 717 33.58 -19.55 -15.63
CA PRO A 717 34.96 -19.57 -16.08
C PRO A 717 35.61 -18.17 -15.97
N ASP A 718 36.81 -18.10 -15.40
CA ASP A 718 37.55 -16.84 -15.19
C ASP A 718 38.34 -16.44 -16.45
N HIS A 719 37.62 -16.24 -17.55
CA HIS A 719 38.14 -15.72 -18.81
C HIS A 719 37.18 -14.71 -19.43
N ARG A 720 37.62 -14.02 -20.50
CA ARG A 720 36.94 -12.86 -21.10
C ARG A 720 35.44 -13.04 -21.42
N GLY A 721 34.99 -14.27 -21.69
CA GLY A 721 33.62 -14.59 -22.10
C GLY A 721 32.74 -15.21 -21.01
N GLY A 722 33.27 -15.52 -19.82
CA GLY A 722 32.50 -16.23 -18.79
C GLY A 722 31.28 -15.44 -18.30
N LEU A 723 31.50 -14.21 -17.84
CA LEU A 723 30.42 -13.33 -17.39
C LEU A 723 29.51 -12.85 -18.53
N GLU A 724 30.06 -12.71 -19.75
CA GLU A 724 29.29 -12.38 -20.94
C GLU A 724 28.25 -13.47 -21.24
N GLN A 725 28.66 -14.74 -21.21
CA GLN A 725 27.78 -15.87 -21.44
C GLN A 725 26.68 -15.94 -20.38
N LEU A 726 27.01 -15.70 -19.10
CA LEU A 726 26.03 -15.65 -18.03
C LEU A 726 25.01 -14.51 -18.23
N ALA A 727 25.48 -13.31 -18.56
CA ALA A 727 24.61 -12.17 -18.83
C ALA A 727 23.70 -12.40 -20.05
N LYS A 728 24.24 -13.04 -21.10
CA LYS A 728 23.49 -13.42 -22.30
C LYS A 728 22.39 -14.44 -21.98
N THR A 729 22.70 -15.49 -21.20
CA THR A 729 21.70 -16.46 -20.75
C THR A 729 20.58 -15.79 -19.95
N ILE A 730 20.91 -14.87 -19.03
CA ILE A 730 19.91 -14.14 -18.26
C ILE A 730 18.99 -13.31 -19.18
N ALA A 731 19.56 -12.67 -20.20
CA ALA A 731 18.79 -11.89 -21.18
C ALA A 731 17.91 -12.77 -22.08
N GLU A 732 18.41 -13.92 -22.55
CA GLU A 732 17.67 -14.88 -23.38
C GLU A 732 16.46 -15.47 -22.64
N GLU A 733 16.59 -15.72 -21.34
CA GLU A 733 15.50 -16.14 -20.47
C GLU A 733 14.55 -15.00 -20.10
N ASN A 734 14.73 -13.78 -20.64
CA ASN A 734 13.90 -12.60 -20.33
C ASN A 734 13.86 -12.25 -18.83
N ALA A 735 14.91 -12.57 -18.08
CA ALA A 735 15.08 -12.18 -16.69
C ALA A 735 15.87 -10.87 -16.59
N MET A 736 15.53 -10.01 -15.63
CA MET A 736 16.21 -8.73 -15.45
C MET A 736 17.29 -8.83 -14.38
N LEU A 737 18.55 -8.62 -14.76
CA LEU A 737 19.67 -8.59 -13.81
C LEU A 737 19.52 -7.42 -12.82
N LYS A 738 19.54 -7.71 -11.52
CA LYS A 738 19.48 -6.71 -10.44
C LYS A 738 20.80 -6.48 -9.74
N SER A 739 21.53 -7.57 -9.50
CA SER A 739 22.82 -7.53 -8.84
C SER A 739 23.68 -8.68 -9.36
N LEU A 740 24.95 -8.39 -9.60
CA LEU A 740 25.98 -9.37 -9.90
C LEU A 740 27.21 -8.96 -9.10
N VAL A 741 27.64 -9.83 -8.18
CA VAL A 741 28.84 -9.64 -7.38
C VAL A 741 29.73 -10.85 -7.56
N THR A 742 30.97 -10.65 -7.98
CA THR A 742 31.95 -11.72 -8.14
C THR A 742 32.76 -11.90 -6.87
N GLU A 743 32.96 -13.14 -6.45
CA GLU A 743 33.85 -13.52 -5.36
C GLU A 743 35.06 -14.27 -5.94
N GLN A 744 36.25 -13.67 -5.78
CA GLN A 744 37.51 -14.17 -6.34
C GLN A 744 38.48 -14.73 -5.28
N MET A 745 38.43 -14.26 -4.03
CA MET A 745 39.48 -14.52 -3.04
C MET A 745 39.35 -15.84 -2.25
N TRP A 746 38.18 -16.49 -2.25
CA TRP A 746 37.90 -17.65 -1.38
C TRP A 746 37.26 -18.82 -2.14
N VAL A 747 37.83 -19.15 -3.29
CA VAL A 747 37.37 -20.26 -4.11
C VAL A 747 38.17 -21.50 -3.72
N HIS A 748 37.55 -22.43 -2.96
CA HIS A 748 38.15 -23.76 -2.68
C HIS A 748 38.09 -24.70 -3.90
N SER A 749 37.43 -24.26 -4.97
CA SER A 749 37.41 -24.90 -6.28
C SER A 749 38.45 -24.30 -7.23
N ASN A 750 38.63 -24.94 -8.37
CA ASN A 750 39.62 -24.67 -9.40
C ASN A 750 39.97 -23.17 -9.63
N VAL A 751 41.27 -22.86 -9.76
CA VAL A 751 41.85 -21.50 -9.90
C VAL A 751 41.30 -20.75 -11.12
N GLY A 752 40.81 -21.45 -12.14
CA GLY A 752 40.21 -20.86 -13.35
C GLY A 752 38.71 -20.54 -13.24
N THR A 753 38.14 -20.46 -12.05
CA THR A 753 36.71 -20.19 -11.83
C THR A 753 36.47 -19.06 -10.85
N THR A 754 35.56 -18.16 -11.19
CA THR A 754 35.08 -17.07 -10.34
C THR A 754 33.62 -17.35 -9.96
N TRP A 755 33.28 -17.24 -8.67
CA TRP A 755 31.90 -17.36 -8.25
C TRP A 755 31.16 -16.05 -8.48
N ALA A 756 30.01 -16.11 -9.15
CA ALA A 756 29.11 -14.99 -9.32
C ALA A 756 27.87 -15.18 -8.45
N ASN A 757 27.68 -14.29 -7.49
CA ASN A 757 26.45 -14.13 -6.73
C ASN A 757 25.52 -13.21 -7.51
N VAL A 758 24.42 -13.77 -8.00
CA VAL A 758 23.50 -13.10 -8.91
C VAL A 758 22.11 -12.99 -8.29
N VAL A 759 21.49 -11.82 -8.49
CA VAL A 759 20.06 -11.60 -8.21
C VAL A 759 19.40 -11.17 -9.52
N VAL A 760 18.36 -11.90 -9.93
CA VAL A 760 17.53 -11.58 -11.10
C VAL A 760 16.08 -11.35 -10.69
N GLU A 761 15.39 -10.52 -11.45
CA GLU A 761 13.93 -10.37 -11.40
C GLU A 761 13.28 -11.25 -12.48
N THR A 762 12.29 -12.02 -12.04
CA THR A 762 11.46 -12.93 -12.84
C THR A 762 9.99 -12.48 -12.78
N ALA A 763 9.16 -12.97 -13.69
CA ALA A 763 7.77 -12.51 -13.82
C ALA A 763 6.87 -13.07 -12.71
N ASN A 764 7.01 -14.36 -12.40
CA ASN A 764 6.20 -15.14 -11.45
C ASN A 764 6.95 -16.45 -11.09
N ASP A 765 6.35 -17.26 -10.21
CA ASP A 765 6.90 -18.55 -9.76
C ASP A 765 7.17 -19.53 -10.93
N GLU A 766 6.31 -19.57 -11.95
CA GLU A 766 6.48 -20.43 -13.13
C GLU A 766 7.73 -20.04 -13.94
N HIS A 767 7.87 -18.75 -14.25
CA HIS A 767 9.06 -18.22 -14.91
C HIS A 767 10.31 -18.44 -14.04
N ALA A 768 10.23 -18.24 -12.74
CA ALA A 768 11.36 -18.54 -11.86
C ALA A 768 11.76 -20.03 -11.87
N THR A 769 10.80 -20.94 -12.00
CA THR A 769 11.08 -22.38 -12.11
C THR A 769 11.76 -22.70 -13.43
N SER A 770 11.20 -22.23 -14.55
CA SER A 770 11.80 -22.37 -15.89
C SER A 770 13.22 -21.81 -15.94
N PHE A 771 13.42 -20.61 -15.38
CA PHE A 771 14.72 -19.95 -15.30
C PHE A 771 15.72 -20.78 -14.47
N LYS A 772 15.30 -21.28 -13.30
CA LYS A 772 16.13 -22.14 -12.45
C LYS A 772 16.58 -23.39 -13.19
N ASP A 773 15.67 -24.05 -13.88
CA ASP A 773 15.95 -25.29 -14.59
C ASP A 773 16.93 -25.06 -15.73
N ARG A 774 16.74 -23.99 -16.52
CA ARG A 774 17.68 -23.62 -17.59
C ARG A 774 19.07 -23.27 -17.06
N VAL A 775 19.14 -22.51 -15.97
CA VAL A 775 20.42 -22.15 -15.36
C VAL A 775 21.12 -23.40 -14.79
N ARG A 776 20.39 -24.38 -14.24
CA ARG A 776 20.98 -25.66 -13.80
C ARG A 776 21.50 -26.50 -14.95
N GLU A 777 20.81 -26.48 -16.09
CA GLU A 777 21.25 -27.18 -17.31
C GLU A 777 22.57 -26.62 -17.83
N LEU A 778 22.68 -25.29 -17.93
CA LEU A 778 23.88 -24.61 -18.44
C LEU A 778 25.01 -24.53 -17.40
N TYR A 779 24.66 -24.43 -16.12
CA TYR A 779 25.58 -24.33 -15.00
C TYR A 779 25.19 -25.28 -13.88
N PRO A 780 25.64 -26.56 -13.92
CA PRO A 780 25.30 -27.56 -12.91
C PRO A 780 25.76 -27.21 -11.48
N SER A 781 26.72 -26.30 -11.35
CA SER A 781 27.22 -25.77 -10.08
C SER A 781 26.32 -24.70 -9.46
N ALA A 782 25.25 -24.28 -10.15
CA ALA A 782 24.35 -23.22 -9.69
C ALA A 782 23.62 -23.61 -8.39
N ARG A 783 23.79 -22.79 -7.36
CA ARG A 783 23.15 -22.94 -6.05
C ARG A 783 22.13 -21.83 -5.87
N PHE A 784 20.87 -22.19 -5.81
CA PHE A 784 19.78 -21.25 -5.54
C PHE A 784 19.59 -21.10 -4.05
N ALA A 785 19.30 -19.88 -3.59
CA ALA A 785 18.87 -19.67 -2.22
C ALA A 785 17.55 -20.40 -1.99
N VAL A 786 17.52 -21.31 -1.01
CA VAL A 786 16.29 -22.01 -0.60
C VAL A 786 15.40 -20.99 0.11
N VAL A 787 14.23 -20.72 -0.46
CA VAL A 787 13.13 -20.09 0.28
C VAL A 787 12.31 -21.25 0.81
N ASP A 788 12.45 -21.57 2.09
CA ASP A 788 11.69 -22.63 2.78
C ASP A 788 10.21 -22.30 2.73
N LEU A 789 9.51 -22.75 1.69
CA LEU A 789 8.06 -22.56 1.55
C LEU A 789 7.29 -23.86 1.37
N ASP A 790 7.90 -24.98 0.96
CA ASP A 790 7.09 -26.09 0.41
C ASP A 790 7.43 -27.54 0.83
N GLU A 791 8.33 -27.81 1.77
CA GLU A 791 8.56 -29.21 2.20
C GLU A 791 7.60 -29.72 3.29
N LYS A 792 6.90 -28.85 4.02
CA LYS A 792 6.02 -29.28 5.13
C LYS A 792 4.63 -29.79 4.72
N HIS A 793 4.16 -29.51 3.51
CA HIS A 793 2.80 -29.90 3.07
C HIS A 793 2.75 -31.05 2.05
N LYS A 794 3.90 -31.59 1.62
CA LYS A 794 3.95 -32.79 0.76
C LYS A 794 4.07 -34.11 1.53
N ILE A 795 4.29 -34.08 2.85
CA ILE A 795 4.41 -35.29 3.69
C ILE A 795 3.10 -35.50 4.46
N THR A 796 2.00 -35.75 3.76
CA THR A 796 0.78 -36.36 4.34
C THR A 796 -0.01 -37.20 3.33
N SER A 797 0.61 -37.59 2.22
CA SER A 797 0.03 -38.54 1.27
C SER A 797 1.07 -39.59 0.86
N GLN A 798 1.51 -40.38 1.84
CA GLN A 798 2.00 -41.75 1.65
C GLN A 798 1.49 -42.61 2.80
#